data_AF-A0A819L470-F1
#
_entry.id   AF-A0A819L470-F1
#
_cell.length_a   1.000
_cell.length_b   1.000
_cell.length_c   1.000
_cell.angle_alpha   90.00
_cell.angle_beta   90.00
_cell.angle_gamma   90.00
#
_symmetry.space_group_name_H-M   'P 1'
#
loop_
_entity.id
_entity.type
_entity.pdbx_description
1 polymer ?
#
loop_
_entity_poly.entity_id
_entity_poly.type
_entity_poly.pdbx_seq_one_letter_code
_entity_poly.pdbx_strand_id
1 'polypeptide(L)'
;MLNHGLRQMDVDIILKMGFFIRHLHQHITNLHRAQQSSKAAMPSKFQVFRGQGLSMEAFEKMKKTKGGLMSFNNFLSTSRDHDISLQSYARLAAFDENSVGILFVMNIDTAICTASSTPFVNVEDVGFYDDQEEEILFSTHTIFRIDRIEPIADNHIDRLWQVNLTFAGNQDDDFNKLTEHLREELDIVGTGWSRLGQILIKLGELAKAEHLYQLLLEKASSDACKAQYNGELGTVYKDIGEYSKAITFCERAIDIYKKTDPPSQLGLATSYNNIGLVYNNMGEYSKALSSYERSLEFKKIALPPNHPNFADSYNNIGVVYDNMGEYSKALSSYNRSLEIKKIALPSNHPNLAGSYDNIGLVYNNMGEYLKALSSHEQSLEIRKIALPPNHSSLAASYNNIGLVYSNIGEYWKALSSHERSLEIQKIALPPNHPDLASSYGNIGLVYNNMGEYSKALLSYEQSLEIRKIALSPNHPSLASSYNNIGNVYNNMGEYSKALSSYERSLQIWKTALPPNHPNLATSYNNIGLVYNTMCEYSKALSSYERSLEIQKIALPPNHPDLASSYGNIGLVYNNMGQYSKALSSFERSLEIRKIALPPDHPDFAYSYNNIGLAYDNMGEYSKALSSYERSLEIKKITLPPNHPNLATSYNNIGLVYDNMGEYSKALSSFERSLEIRKIALPPNHPDLATSYNNIGLVYNNMGEYSKALSSYERSLEIQKIALPPNHPNLATTYNNVGLVYDNMGEYSKALSSFERSLEIRKIALPPNHPDLATSYNNIGLAYDNMGEYSKALSSYERSLAIRKITLPPNHPNLATSYNNIGLVYDNMGEYSKALSSFERSLEIRKIALPPNHLDFAQSYNNIGLVYNNMGEYSKALSLYEQSLEIQKIALRPNHPNLATSYNNVGVVYDNMGEHSKALSSFERSLEIRKIGLPPNHLDFAQSYNNIGNVYNNMGEYSKALSSYGRSLEIGKVALPPNHPDLAQSYNNIGYTYNKVGIYAKALSFGEKALNIYKKTLPSNHSSLANAYNNIAEIYALENFIQPVIRSSMVTLHQHPYLLSSIFMMYPNYLWQRAAQRERQLKRSKLRKIYYEGCRWEMCTICQQEFHY
;
A
#
# COMPACT_ATOMS: atom_id res chain seq x y z
N MET A 1 33.83 47.94 20.93
CA MET A 1 33.00 47.02 20.11
C MET A 1 31.57 46.85 20.63
N LEU A 2 31.34 46.47 21.90
CA LEU A 2 29.97 46.34 22.42
C LEU A 2 29.22 47.68 22.43
N ASN A 3 29.83 48.76 22.93
CA ASN A 3 29.26 50.12 22.89
C ASN A 3 28.94 50.53 21.45
N HIS A 4 29.82 50.24 20.49
CA HIS A 4 29.58 50.44 19.06
C HIS A 4 28.33 49.71 18.56
N GLY A 5 28.21 48.40 18.85
CA GLY A 5 27.03 47.61 18.49
C GLY A 5 25.74 48.13 19.14
N LEU A 6 25.79 48.54 20.40
CA LEU A 6 24.63 49.08 21.13
C LEU A 6 24.22 50.49 20.65
N ARG A 7 25.19 51.34 20.30
CA ARG A 7 24.97 52.71 19.81
C ARG A 7 24.35 52.72 18.41
N GLN A 8 24.83 51.84 17.52
CA GLN A 8 24.34 51.74 16.14
C GLN A 8 23.20 50.71 15.97
N MET A 9 22.89 49.94 17.01
CA MET A 9 21.95 48.81 16.96
C MET A 9 22.34 47.78 15.88
N ASP A 10 23.64 47.53 15.70
CA ASP A 10 24.16 46.56 14.73
C ASP A 10 23.94 45.12 15.25
N VAL A 11 22.91 44.47 14.70
CA VAL A 11 22.45 43.14 15.11
C VAL A 11 23.50 42.07 14.85
N ASP A 12 24.30 42.18 13.79
CA ASP A 12 25.32 41.20 13.43
C ASP A 12 26.50 41.24 14.41
N ILE A 13 26.91 42.44 14.85
CA ILE A 13 27.93 42.61 15.89
C ILE A 13 27.42 42.04 17.23
N ILE A 14 26.18 42.36 17.61
CA ILE A 14 25.58 41.89 18.86
C ILE A 14 25.47 40.35 18.89
N LEU A 15 25.05 39.73 17.78
CA LEU A 15 24.93 38.27 17.65
C LEU A 15 26.30 37.55 17.64
N LYS A 16 27.31 38.09 16.93
CA LYS A 16 28.66 37.50 16.85
C LYS A 16 29.39 37.45 18.19
N MET A 17 29.02 38.32 19.14
CA MET A 17 29.72 38.44 20.42
C MET A 17 29.33 37.37 21.46
N GLY A 18 28.19 36.68 21.32
CA GLY A 18 27.89 35.47 22.11
C GLY A 18 27.91 35.60 23.64
N PHE A 19 27.51 36.74 24.23
CA PHE A 19 27.47 36.94 25.69
C PHE A 19 26.07 36.78 26.30
N PHE A 20 26.00 36.27 27.53
CA PHE A 20 24.77 36.22 28.32
C PHE A 20 24.41 37.61 28.87
N ILE A 21 23.18 38.08 28.62
CA ILE A 21 22.64 39.39 29.10
C ILE A 21 22.90 39.62 30.59
N ARG A 22 22.79 38.54 31.40
CA ARG A 22 23.06 38.55 32.84
C ARG A 22 24.49 39.00 33.18
N HIS A 23 25.49 38.57 32.41
CA HIS A 23 26.90 38.88 32.68
C HIS A 23 27.21 40.36 32.42
N LEU A 24 26.64 40.91 31.33
CA LEU A 24 26.81 42.31 31.00
C LEU A 24 26.12 43.23 32.02
N HIS A 25 24.90 42.89 32.44
CA HIS A 25 24.22 43.60 33.51
C HIS A 25 25.00 43.58 34.83
N GLN A 26 25.58 42.43 35.21
CA GLN A 26 26.46 42.33 36.38
C GLN A 26 27.72 43.19 36.24
N HIS A 27 28.31 43.25 35.04
CA HIS A 27 29.50 44.05 34.78
C HIS A 27 29.22 45.56 34.92
N ILE A 28 28.14 46.06 34.31
CA ILE A 28 27.69 47.45 34.46
C ILE A 28 27.42 47.77 35.94
N THR A 29 26.79 46.85 36.68
CA THR A 29 26.54 47.01 38.11
C THR A 29 27.83 47.12 38.93
N ASN A 30 28.83 46.30 38.62
CA ASN A 30 30.12 46.32 39.33
C ASN A 30 30.90 47.61 39.04
N LEU A 31 30.92 48.06 37.78
CA LEU A 31 31.57 49.31 37.39
C LEU A 31 30.87 50.52 38.02
N HIS A 32 29.53 50.55 38.03
CA HIS A 32 28.76 51.60 38.70
C HIS A 32 29.12 51.71 40.20
N ARG A 33 29.20 50.58 40.92
CA ARG A 33 29.62 50.56 42.33
C ARG A 33 31.03 51.08 42.52
N ALA A 34 31.96 50.72 41.63
CA ALA A 34 33.33 51.23 41.66
C ALA A 34 33.35 52.75 41.48
N GLN A 35 32.60 53.28 40.51
CA GLN A 35 32.49 54.72 40.25
C GLN A 35 31.88 55.49 41.43
N GLN A 36 30.82 54.98 42.07
CA GLN A 36 30.25 55.58 43.29
C GLN A 36 31.24 55.63 44.47
N SER A 37 32.14 54.66 44.57
CA SER A 37 33.13 54.59 45.67
C SER A 37 34.36 55.47 45.45
N SER A 38 34.65 55.85 44.20
CA SER A 38 35.73 56.76 43.83
C SER A 38 35.22 58.21 43.84
N LYS A 39 36.03 59.18 44.28
CA LYS A 39 35.66 60.61 44.40
C LYS A 39 35.39 61.36 43.07
N ALA A 40 35.08 60.68 41.97
CA ALA A 40 34.47 61.27 40.78
C ALA A 40 32.94 61.30 40.98
N ALA A 41 32.47 62.20 41.85
CA ALA A 41 31.04 62.29 42.15
C ALA A 41 30.28 62.81 40.92
N MET A 42 29.55 61.91 40.26
CA MET A 42 28.52 62.27 39.29
C MET A 42 27.58 63.33 39.89
N PRO A 43 27.16 64.36 39.12
CA PRO A 43 26.23 65.36 39.62
C PRO A 43 24.94 64.72 40.13
N SER A 44 24.36 65.25 41.22
CA SER A 44 23.11 64.72 41.78
C SER A 44 21.95 64.73 40.78
N LYS A 45 22.00 65.64 39.79
CA LYS A 45 21.11 65.69 38.65
C LYS A 45 21.91 65.97 37.38
N PHE A 46 21.72 65.17 36.35
CA PHE A 46 22.32 65.40 35.03
C PHE A 46 21.36 65.00 33.91
N GLN A 47 21.62 65.51 32.71
CA GLN A 47 20.86 65.17 31.51
C GLN A 47 21.70 64.34 30.56
N VAL A 48 21.03 63.39 29.90
CA VAL A 48 21.62 62.64 28.79
C VAL A 48 20.65 62.60 27.62
N PHE A 49 21.22 62.48 26.44
CA PHE A 49 20.55 62.59 25.17
C PHE A 49 20.72 61.30 24.37
N ARG A 50 19.67 60.92 23.65
CA ARG A 50 19.72 59.81 22.69
C ARG A 50 18.85 60.12 21.49
N GLY A 51 19.47 60.24 20.32
CA GLY A 51 18.73 60.27 19.06
C GLY A 51 18.44 58.87 18.55
N GLN A 52 17.23 58.63 18.05
CA GLN A 52 16.81 57.35 17.47
C GLN A 52 15.62 57.54 16.51
N GLY A 53 15.54 56.71 15.47
CA GLY A 53 14.34 56.58 14.64
C GLY A 53 13.31 55.65 15.25
N LEU A 54 12.04 56.04 15.24
CA LEU A 54 10.92 55.15 15.56
C LEU A 54 9.99 55.00 14.36
N SER A 55 9.38 53.83 14.20
CA SER A 55 8.28 53.68 13.23
C SER A 55 7.10 54.56 13.62
N MET A 56 6.31 54.98 12.62
CA MET A 56 5.14 55.83 12.85
C MET A 56 4.15 55.19 13.85
N GLU A 57 3.94 53.87 13.79
CA GLU A 57 3.07 53.15 14.71
C GLU A 57 3.61 53.18 16.16
N ALA A 58 4.91 52.96 16.34
CA ALA A 58 5.55 53.01 17.66
C ALA A 58 5.50 54.43 18.25
N PHE A 59 5.67 55.44 17.42
CA PHE A 59 5.57 56.84 17.82
C PHE A 59 4.15 57.23 18.22
N GLU A 60 3.13 56.83 17.46
CA GLU A 60 1.72 57.09 17.82
C GLU A 60 1.32 56.38 19.12
N LYS A 61 1.84 55.17 19.36
CA LYS A 61 1.68 54.47 20.64
C LYS A 61 2.35 55.22 21.79
N MET A 62 3.55 55.77 21.56
CA MET A 62 4.25 56.60 22.55
C MET A 62 3.49 57.87 22.89
N LYS A 63 2.92 58.56 21.89
CA LYS A 63 2.05 59.73 22.11
C LYS A 63 0.83 59.40 22.97
N LYS A 64 0.18 58.26 22.72
CA LYS A 64 -0.98 57.80 23.51
C LYS A 64 -0.62 57.41 24.94
N THR A 65 0.65 57.11 25.21
CA THR A 65 1.15 56.69 26.53
C THR A 65 1.91 57.80 27.26
N LYS A 66 1.72 59.07 26.85
CA LYS A 66 2.25 60.24 27.57
C LYS A 66 1.84 60.20 29.04
N GLY A 67 2.81 60.43 29.93
CA GLY A 67 2.65 60.28 31.38
C GLY A 67 2.84 58.85 31.88
N GLY A 68 2.99 57.85 31.02
CA GLY A 68 3.28 56.47 31.38
C GLY A 68 4.78 56.15 31.51
N LEU A 69 5.08 54.90 31.87
CA LEU A 69 6.43 54.38 31.96
C LEU A 69 6.89 53.77 30.64
N MET A 70 8.18 53.95 30.35
CA MET A 70 8.87 53.46 29.16
C MET A 70 10.19 52.82 29.59
N SER A 71 10.54 51.69 28.99
CA SER A 71 11.88 51.12 29.08
C SER A 71 12.42 50.89 27.68
N PHE A 72 13.73 50.81 27.56
CA PHE A 72 14.38 50.46 26.30
C PHE A 72 14.64 48.96 26.31
N ASN A 73 14.23 48.28 25.23
CA ASN A 73 14.33 46.82 25.12
C ASN A 73 15.77 46.29 25.10
N ASN A 74 16.76 47.18 24.99
CA ASN A 74 18.20 46.88 24.91
C ASN A 74 18.98 47.74 25.91
N PHE A 75 20.26 47.41 26.12
CA PHE A 75 21.19 48.31 26.82
C PHE A 75 21.21 49.66 26.10
N LEU A 76 21.02 50.72 26.87
CA LEU A 76 20.80 52.04 26.33
C LEU A 76 22.08 52.84 26.49
N SER A 77 22.73 53.14 25.37
CA SER A 77 23.85 54.08 25.31
C SER A 77 23.30 55.50 25.08
N THR A 78 23.81 56.47 25.83
CA THR A 78 23.38 57.88 25.79
C THR A 78 24.59 58.82 25.79
N SER A 79 24.41 60.03 25.27
CA SER A 79 25.41 61.09 25.28
C SER A 79 25.12 62.11 26.38
N ARG A 80 26.13 62.80 26.91
CA ARG A 80 25.89 64.10 27.56
C ARG A 80 25.78 65.27 26.59
N ASP A 81 26.21 65.10 25.35
CA ASP A 81 26.11 66.13 24.32
C ASP A 81 24.78 66.01 23.56
N HIS A 82 24.00 67.09 23.63
CA HIS A 82 22.74 67.23 22.93
C HIS A 82 22.92 67.17 21.41
N ASP A 83 23.92 67.87 20.87
CA ASP A 83 24.08 68.07 19.43
C ASP A 83 24.56 66.80 18.73
N ILE A 84 25.40 66.00 19.40
CA ILE A 84 25.80 64.68 18.90
C ILE A 84 24.57 63.80 18.70
N SER A 85 23.67 63.74 19.70
CA SER A 85 22.48 62.91 19.66
C SER A 85 21.43 63.41 18.66
N LEU A 86 21.26 64.73 18.56
CA LEU A 86 20.32 65.36 17.64
C LEU A 86 20.78 65.24 16.19
N GLN A 87 21.98 65.72 15.86
CA GLN A 87 22.46 65.80 14.47
C GLN A 87 22.85 64.42 13.91
N SER A 88 23.55 63.61 14.70
CA SER A 88 24.14 62.35 14.21
C SER A 88 23.17 61.18 14.20
N TYR A 89 22.01 61.27 14.86
CA TYR A 89 21.08 60.15 14.97
C TYR A 89 19.62 60.54 14.76
N ALA A 90 19.06 61.44 15.58
CA ALA A 90 17.63 61.79 15.47
C ALA A 90 17.29 62.42 14.12
N ARG A 91 18.12 63.36 13.66
CA ARG A 91 17.96 64.05 12.38
C ARG A 91 18.18 63.14 11.18
N LEU A 92 19.20 62.27 11.24
CA LEU A 92 19.44 61.27 10.19
C LEU A 92 18.26 60.29 10.04
N ALA A 93 17.70 59.83 11.17
CA ALA A 93 16.54 58.94 11.14
C ALA A 93 15.29 59.59 10.52
N ALA A 94 15.10 60.90 10.71
CA ALA A 94 13.96 61.63 10.14
C ALA A 94 13.95 61.69 8.60
N PHE A 95 15.08 61.41 7.94
CA PHE A 95 15.16 61.29 6.48
C PHE A 95 14.60 59.96 5.94
N ASP A 96 14.46 58.92 6.77
CA ASP A 96 13.77 57.68 6.38
C ASP A 96 12.26 57.95 6.28
N GLU A 97 11.65 57.65 5.14
CA GLU A 97 10.21 57.87 4.90
C GLU A 97 9.31 57.09 5.87
N ASN A 98 9.78 55.97 6.43
CA ASN A 98 8.99 55.12 7.32
C ASN A 98 9.24 55.40 8.82
N SER A 99 10.08 56.38 9.14
CA SER A 99 10.53 56.65 10.50
C SER A 99 10.33 58.11 10.93
N VAL A 100 10.16 58.31 12.23
CA VAL A 100 10.11 59.60 12.90
C VAL A 100 11.41 59.73 13.69
N GLY A 101 12.14 60.82 13.46
CA GLY A 101 13.35 61.13 14.21
C GLY A 101 12.98 61.60 15.61
N ILE A 102 13.51 60.93 16.63
CA ILE A 102 13.25 61.29 18.02
C ILE A 102 14.55 61.57 18.74
N LEU A 103 14.60 62.72 19.40
CA LEU A 103 15.58 63.04 20.43
C LEU A 103 14.97 62.77 21.80
N PHE A 104 15.43 61.71 22.47
CA PHE A 104 15.14 61.48 23.87
C PHE A 104 16.05 62.36 24.73
N VAL A 105 15.44 63.18 25.58
CA VAL A 105 16.11 63.98 26.60
C VAL A 105 15.78 63.36 27.94
N MET A 106 16.77 62.75 28.59
CA MET A 106 16.57 61.98 29.82
C MET A 106 17.14 62.74 31.00
N ASN A 107 16.27 63.11 31.94
CA ASN A 107 16.61 63.74 33.21
C ASN A 107 16.90 62.66 34.24
N ILE A 108 18.15 62.56 34.69
CA ILE A 108 18.59 61.59 35.69
C ILE A 108 18.78 62.30 37.02
N ASP A 109 18.06 61.84 38.04
CA ASP A 109 18.26 62.24 39.45
C ASP A 109 18.85 61.06 40.21
N THR A 110 20.14 61.13 40.54
CA THR A 110 20.86 60.04 41.21
C THR A 110 20.49 59.93 42.69
N ALA A 111 19.84 60.94 43.29
CA ALA A 111 19.42 60.91 44.69
C ALA A 111 18.28 59.93 44.94
N ILE A 112 17.57 59.52 43.88
CA ILE A 112 16.44 58.57 43.93
C ILE A 112 16.95 57.11 43.79
N CYS A 113 18.24 56.90 43.50
CA CYS A 113 18.86 55.59 43.40
C CYS A 113 19.24 55.04 44.79
N THR A 114 18.90 53.78 45.07
CA THR A 114 19.44 53.05 46.24
C THR A 114 20.77 52.37 45.87
N ALA A 115 21.63 52.04 46.85
CA ALA A 115 22.89 51.31 46.60
C ALA A 115 22.71 49.95 45.88
N SER A 116 21.48 49.44 45.84
CA SER A 116 21.07 48.21 45.15
C SER A 116 20.27 48.43 43.86
N SER A 117 19.86 49.66 43.52
CA SER A 117 19.02 49.94 42.36
C SER A 117 19.68 50.88 41.36
N THR A 118 19.60 50.46 40.09
CA THR A 118 19.95 51.11 38.81
C THR A 118 21.44 51.17 38.43
N PRO A 119 21.92 50.22 37.61
CA PRO A 119 23.28 50.19 37.10
C PRO A 119 23.35 50.93 35.77
N PHE A 120 23.71 52.20 35.84
CA PHE A 120 24.27 52.93 34.70
C PHE A 120 25.75 53.16 34.94
N VAL A 121 26.56 53.28 33.92
CA VAL A 121 28.00 53.50 34.07
C VAL A 121 28.43 54.60 33.11
N ASN A 122 29.28 55.50 33.59
CA ASN A 122 29.96 56.43 32.71
C ASN A 122 31.14 55.72 32.05
N VAL A 123 31.22 55.71 30.73
CA VAL A 123 32.25 54.97 30.00
C VAL A 123 33.14 55.96 29.25
N GLU A 124 33.88 56.77 30.00
CA GLU A 124 34.80 57.79 29.43
C GLU A 124 35.88 57.15 28.55
N ASP A 125 36.49 56.04 28.99
CA ASP A 125 37.65 55.43 28.31
C ASP A 125 37.30 54.49 27.13
N VAL A 126 36.01 54.27 26.83
CA VAL A 126 35.56 53.27 25.82
C VAL A 126 34.35 53.77 24.99
N GLY A 127 34.18 55.08 24.90
CA GLY A 127 33.09 55.73 24.17
C GLY A 127 33.20 55.60 22.65
N PHE A 128 32.10 55.85 21.93
CA PHE A 128 32.06 55.75 20.46
C PHE A 128 32.98 56.75 19.72
N TYR A 129 33.23 57.93 20.28
CA TYR A 129 34.09 58.97 19.69
C TYR A 129 35.38 59.21 20.50
N ASP A 130 36.15 58.17 20.83
CA ASP A 130 37.51 58.20 21.44
C ASP A 130 37.89 59.58 22.05
N ASP A 131 37.57 59.78 23.33
CA ASP A 131 37.79 60.97 24.17
C ASP A 131 36.97 62.26 23.86
N GLN A 132 36.07 62.26 22.87
CA GLN A 132 35.25 63.45 22.50
C GLN A 132 33.79 63.43 22.99
N GLU A 133 33.30 62.31 23.53
CA GLU A 133 31.92 62.17 24.02
C GLU A 133 31.90 61.47 25.38
N GLU A 134 31.28 62.09 26.38
CA GLU A 134 30.98 61.42 27.67
C GLU A 134 29.73 60.55 27.49
N GLU A 135 29.93 59.23 27.42
CA GLU A 135 28.89 58.25 27.14
C GLU A 135 28.39 57.58 28.42
N ILE A 136 27.08 57.60 28.65
CA ILE A 136 26.44 56.93 29.79
C ILE A 136 25.65 55.73 29.29
N LEU A 137 26.04 54.55 29.76
CA LEU A 137 25.44 53.27 29.42
C LEU A 137 24.49 52.80 30.52
N PHE A 138 23.23 52.59 30.17
CA PHE A 138 22.18 52.07 31.03
C PHE A 138 21.91 50.59 30.77
N SER A 139 21.58 49.86 31.82
CA SER A 139 21.11 48.48 31.68
C SER A 139 19.68 48.39 31.13
N THR A 140 19.36 47.23 30.53
CA THR A 140 18.07 46.89 29.93
C THR A 140 16.81 47.04 30.81
N HIS A 141 16.94 47.18 32.14
CA HIS A 141 15.80 47.31 33.06
C HIS A 141 15.64 48.75 33.57
N THR A 142 16.33 49.72 32.97
CA THR A 142 16.13 51.13 33.30
C THR A 142 14.79 51.61 32.75
N ILE A 143 13.99 52.22 33.62
CA ILE A 143 12.65 52.71 33.30
C ILE A 143 12.63 54.23 33.43
N PHE A 144 11.92 54.86 32.51
CA PHE A 144 11.73 56.31 32.43
C PHE A 144 10.25 56.63 32.35
N ARG A 145 9.82 57.75 32.92
CA ARG A 145 8.49 58.32 32.72
C ARG A 145 8.52 59.28 31.52
N ILE A 146 7.50 59.20 30.67
CA ILE A 146 7.35 60.11 29.53
C ILE A 146 6.67 61.39 29.99
N ASP A 147 7.40 62.48 30.10
CA ASP A 147 6.85 63.76 30.59
C ASP A 147 6.18 64.56 29.47
N ARG A 148 6.96 64.87 28.43
CA ARG A 148 6.55 65.74 27.33
C ARG A 148 7.06 65.22 26.00
N ILE A 149 6.27 65.42 24.97
CA ILE A 149 6.57 65.09 23.58
C ILE A 149 6.28 66.35 22.78
N GLU A 150 7.31 66.95 22.18
CA GLU A 150 7.26 68.26 21.53
C GLU A 150 7.92 68.18 20.15
N PRO A 151 7.37 68.83 19.11
CA PRO A 151 8.03 68.87 17.81
C PRO A 151 9.28 69.77 17.87
N ILE A 152 10.37 69.35 17.23
CA ILE A 152 11.56 70.19 17.08
C ILE A 152 11.38 70.99 15.78
N ALA A 153 11.30 72.31 15.89
CA ALA A 153 11.15 73.18 14.72
C ALA A 153 12.46 73.19 13.91
N ASP A 154 12.43 72.57 12.74
CA ASP A 154 13.53 72.54 11.77
C ASP A 154 12.96 72.87 10.38
N ASN A 155 13.49 73.91 9.73
CA ASN A 155 12.97 74.42 8.46
C ASN A 155 13.03 73.41 7.30
N HIS A 156 13.69 72.26 7.50
CA HIS A 156 13.88 71.24 6.48
C HIS A 156 13.31 69.86 6.84
N ILE A 157 12.78 69.66 8.07
CA ILE A 157 12.38 68.33 8.57
C ILE A 157 11.14 68.44 9.47
N ASP A 158 9.97 68.02 8.95
CA ASP A 158 8.69 68.09 9.69
C ASP A 158 8.44 66.88 10.62
N ARG A 159 9.35 65.89 10.65
CA ARG A 159 9.20 64.61 11.37
C ARG A 159 10.24 64.41 12.47
N LEU A 160 10.66 65.50 13.10
CA LEU A 160 11.64 65.51 14.18
C LEU A 160 10.98 65.93 15.50
N TRP A 161 11.14 65.11 16.54
CA TRP A 161 10.46 65.30 17.83
C TRP A 161 11.42 65.15 19.00
N GLN A 162 11.18 65.92 20.06
CA GLN A 162 11.83 65.79 21.36
C GLN A 162 10.90 65.07 22.32
N VAL A 163 11.44 64.07 23.02
CA VAL A 163 10.73 63.33 24.07
C VAL A 163 11.49 63.51 25.37
N ASN A 164 10.92 64.27 26.30
CA ASN A 164 11.46 64.47 27.63
C ASN A 164 11.05 63.29 28.50
N LEU A 165 12.07 62.64 29.06
CA LEU A 165 11.98 61.47 29.92
C LEU A 165 12.55 61.83 31.28
N THR A 166 11.86 61.44 32.36
CA THR A 166 12.41 61.50 33.72
C THR A 166 12.69 60.11 34.21
N PHE A 167 13.87 59.90 34.79
CA PHE A 167 14.26 58.63 35.36
C PHE A 167 13.29 58.18 36.46
N ALA A 168 12.68 57.00 36.31
CA ALA A 168 11.72 56.48 37.27
C ALA A 168 12.46 55.68 38.36
N GLY A 169 12.39 56.14 39.61
CA GLY A 169 12.96 55.47 40.78
C GLY A 169 11.88 55.05 41.79
N ASN A 170 12.28 54.61 42.98
CA ASN A 170 11.36 54.07 44.01
C ASN A 170 10.34 55.09 44.58
N GLN A 171 10.38 56.35 44.15
CA GLN A 171 9.40 57.39 44.51
C GLN A 171 8.27 57.51 43.49
N ASP A 172 8.35 56.80 42.37
CA ASP A 172 7.34 56.79 41.33
C ASP A 172 6.30 55.67 41.59
N ASP A 173 5.03 56.05 41.79
CA ASP A 173 3.96 55.14 42.19
C ASP A 173 3.67 54.03 41.16
N ASP A 174 3.76 54.33 39.86
CA ASP A 174 3.53 53.31 38.83
C ASP A 174 4.72 52.37 38.71
N PHE A 175 5.93 52.89 38.94
CA PHE A 175 7.16 52.08 38.93
C PHE A 175 7.19 51.13 40.13
N ASN A 176 6.74 51.58 41.31
CA ASN A 176 6.59 50.73 42.48
C ASN A 176 5.56 49.62 42.22
N LYS A 177 4.38 49.94 41.68
CA LYS A 177 3.37 48.93 41.31
C LYS A 177 3.90 47.92 40.30
N LEU A 178 4.63 48.38 39.27
CA LEU A 178 5.27 47.50 38.29
C LEU A 178 6.32 46.60 38.94
N THR A 179 7.15 47.14 39.82
CA THR A 179 8.23 46.39 40.47
C THR A 179 7.68 45.39 41.48
N GLU A 180 6.62 45.74 42.21
CA GLU A 180 5.87 44.80 43.05
C GLU A 180 5.27 43.67 42.22
N HIS A 181 4.58 43.98 41.11
CA HIS A 181 4.03 42.97 40.21
C HIS A 181 5.10 42.05 39.61
N LEU A 182 6.25 42.59 39.22
CA LEU A 182 7.38 41.78 38.73
C LEU A 182 8.00 40.91 39.82
N ARG A 183 8.07 41.40 41.07
CA ARG A 183 8.52 40.58 42.21
C ARG A 183 7.52 39.46 42.50
N GLU A 184 6.22 39.73 42.43
CA GLU A 184 5.17 38.71 42.57
C GLU A 184 5.24 37.64 41.47
N GLU A 185 5.51 38.02 40.22
CA GLU A 185 5.68 37.07 39.11
C GLU A 185 6.96 36.22 39.22
N LEU A 186 8.01 36.76 39.86
CA LEU A 186 9.32 36.10 40.02
C LEU A 186 9.48 35.32 41.34
N ASP A 187 8.59 35.53 42.32
CA ASP A 187 8.56 34.74 43.54
C ASP A 187 8.29 33.25 43.22
N ILE A 188 8.86 32.35 44.02
CA ILE A 188 8.71 30.88 43.86
C ILE A 188 7.23 30.47 44.00
N VAL A 189 6.43 31.30 44.68
CA VAL A 189 4.98 31.14 44.86
C VAL A 189 4.18 31.80 43.72
N GLY A 190 4.83 32.56 42.84
CA GLY A 190 4.25 33.30 41.73
C GLY A 190 3.92 32.45 40.48
N THR A 191 3.13 33.01 39.56
CA THR A 191 2.67 32.28 38.37
C THR A 191 3.75 32.07 37.29
N GLY A 192 4.87 32.78 37.38
CA GLY A 192 5.96 32.73 36.41
C GLY A 192 6.65 31.37 36.30
N TRP A 193 6.90 30.68 37.42
CA TRP A 193 7.53 29.36 37.41
C TRP A 193 6.63 28.27 36.82
N SER A 194 5.32 28.36 37.06
CA SER A 194 4.34 27.49 36.41
C SER A 194 4.36 27.68 34.89
N ARG A 195 4.35 28.94 34.41
CA ARG A 195 4.49 29.25 32.98
C ARG A 195 5.80 28.71 32.39
N LEU A 196 6.91 28.82 33.12
CA LEU A 196 8.17 28.21 32.71
C LEU A 196 8.04 26.69 32.54
N GLY A 197 7.37 26.01 33.47
CA GLY A 197 7.06 24.58 33.35
C GLY A 197 6.27 24.25 32.09
N GLN A 198 5.21 25.02 31.79
CA GLN A 198 4.45 24.85 30.54
C GLN A 198 5.29 25.09 29.29
N ILE A 199 6.21 26.06 29.32
CA ILE A 199 7.14 26.32 28.22
C ILE A 199 8.11 25.14 28.06
N LEU A 200 8.64 24.58 29.15
CA LEU A 200 9.50 23.40 29.10
C LEU A 200 8.79 22.20 28.49
N ILE A 201 7.51 21.98 28.83
CA ILE A 201 6.67 20.95 28.18
C ILE A 201 6.59 21.20 26.67
N LYS A 202 6.27 22.44 26.25
CA LYS A 202 6.18 22.80 24.83
C LYS A 202 7.50 22.69 24.08
N LEU A 203 8.63 22.86 24.75
CA LEU A 203 9.97 22.68 24.18
C LEU A 203 10.42 21.20 24.14
N GLY A 204 9.59 20.28 24.64
CA GLY A 204 9.92 18.85 24.71
C GLY A 204 10.86 18.48 25.87
N GLU A 205 11.14 19.42 26.78
CA GLU A 205 12.03 19.25 27.92
C GLU A 205 11.30 18.65 29.13
N LEU A 206 10.65 17.49 28.90
CA LEU A 206 9.69 16.87 29.83
C LEU A 206 10.31 16.54 31.19
N ALA A 207 11.56 16.07 31.23
CA ALA A 207 12.25 15.76 32.48
C ALA A 207 12.52 17.00 33.35
N LYS A 208 12.83 18.14 32.70
CA LYS A 208 13.03 19.42 33.40
C LYS A 208 11.70 19.97 33.90
N ALA A 209 10.64 19.85 33.10
CA ALA A 209 9.29 20.22 33.51
C ALA A 209 8.81 19.38 34.70
N GLU A 210 9.03 18.07 34.68
CA GLU A 210 8.72 17.15 35.78
C GLU A 210 9.41 17.60 37.07
N HIS A 211 10.73 17.75 37.04
CA HIS A 211 11.52 18.16 38.21
C HIS A 211 11.06 19.53 38.73
N LEU A 212 10.79 20.48 37.85
CA LEU A 212 10.31 21.80 38.23
C LEU A 212 8.95 21.71 38.94
N TYR A 213 7.98 21.01 38.37
CA TYR A 213 6.66 20.91 38.99
C TYR A 213 6.65 20.08 40.28
N GLN A 214 7.54 19.10 40.42
CA GLN A 214 7.75 18.41 41.69
C GLN A 214 8.26 19.38 42.77
N LEU A 215 9.27 20.18 42.46
CA LEU A 215 9.80 21.18 43.38
C LEU A 215 8.75 22.24 43.75
N LEU A 216 7.96 22.70 42.78
CA LEU A 216 6.88 23.65 43.01
C LEU A 216 5.78 23.04 43.89
N LEU A 217 5.46 21.76 43.70
CA LEU A 217 4.50 21.04 44.51
C LEU A 217 4.96 20.91 45.97
N GLU A 218 6.24 20.61 46.21
CA GLU A 218 6.81 20.51 47.56
C GLU A 218 6.78 21.86 48.32
N LYS A 219 7.02 22.95 47.59
CA LYS A 219 7.07 24.31 48.16
C LYS A 219 5.72 25.03 48.19
N ALA A 220 4.67 24.44 47.62
CA ALA A 220 3.36 25.05 47.55
C ALA A 220 2.70 25.17 48.93
N SER A 221 2.39 26.39 49.35
CA SER A 221 1.68 26.66 50.61
C SER A 221 0.16 26.57 50.48
N SER A 222 -0.40 26.98 49.33
CA SER A 222 -1.84 26.99 49.05
C SER A 222 -2.33 25.68 48.43
N ASP A 223 -3.48 25.19 48.90
CA ASP A 223 -4.14 24.00 48.34
C ASP A 223 -4.55 24.21 46.87
N ALA A 224 -4.87 25.43 46.45
CA ALA A 224 -5.15 25.74 45.05
C ALA A 224 -3.89 25.57 44.17
N CYS A 225 -2.72 26.02 44.65
CA CYS A 225 -1.45 25.85 43.94
C CYS A 225 -1.05 24.36 43.90
N LYS A 226 -1.22 23.63 45.01
CA LYS A 226 -0.98 22.18 45.04
C LYS A 226 -1.85 21.47 44.02
N ALA A 227 -3.14 21.81 43.92
CA ALA A 227 -4.04 21.20 42.96
C ALA A 227 -3.63 21.51 41.50
N GLN A 228 -3.25 22.75 41.22
CA GLN A 228 -2.73 23.14 39.90
C GLN A 228 -1.47 22.35 39.53
N TYR A 229 -0.46 22.29 40.41
CA TYR A 229 0.79 21.59 40.13
C TYR A 229 0.60 20.08 40.01
N ASN A 230 -0.31 19.47 40.78
CA ASN A 230 -0.71 18.07 40.55
C ASN A 230 -1.33 17.90 39.16
N GLY A 231 -2.20 18.81 38.71
CA GLY A 231 -2.79 18.77 37.37
C GLY A 231 -1.75 18.89 36.25
N GLU A 232 -0.76 19.77 36.40
CA GLU A 232 0.34 19.94 35.44
C GLU A 232 1.28 18.73 35.42
N LEU A 233 1.61 18.16 36.58
CA LEU A 233 2.34 16.88 36.66
C LEU A 233 1.57 15.76 35.96
N GLY A 234 0.24 15.73 36.09
CA GLY A 234 -0.62 14.81 35.33
C GLY A 234 -0.39 14.94 33.82
N THR A 235 -0.32 16.15 33.29
CA THR A 235 -0.03 16.43 31.87
C THR A 235 1.38 15.98 31.49
N VAL A 236 2.40 16.28 32.32
CA VAL A 236 3.80 15.88 32.08
C VAL A 236 3.91 14.36 32.01
N TYR A 237 3.37 13.63 32.99
CA TYR A 237 3.41 12.16 32.99
C TYR A 237 2.63 11.53 31.83
N LYS A 238 1.55 12.16 31.37
CA LYS A 238 0.83 11.76 30.16
C LYS A 238 1.72 11.89 28.91
N ASP A 239 2.46 12.99 28.78
CA ASP A 239 3.38 13.21 27.64
C ASP A 239 4.65 12.33 27.72
N ILE A 240 5.08 11.93 28.92
CA ILE A 240 6.13 10.92 29.13
C ILE A 240 5.65 9.52 28.72
N GLY A 241 4.34 9.26 28.83
CA GLY A 241 3.71 7.95 28.60
C GLY A 241 3.44 7.13 29.86
N GLU A 242 3.61 7.71 31.06
CA GLU A 242 3.31 7.06 32.34
C GLU A 242 1.87 7.34 32.81
N TYR A 243 0.89 6.76 32.10
CA TYR A 243 -0.52 7.09 32.29
C TYR A 243 -1.08 6.80 33.69
N SER A 244 -0.60 5.76 34.37
CA SER A 244 -1.05 5.44 35.74
C SER A 244 -0.68 6.52 36.75
N LYS A 245 0.54 7.06 36.66
CA LYS A 245 0.96 8.21 37.46
C LYS A 245 0.17 9.44 37.06
N ALA A 246 -0.02 9.67 35.76
CA ALA A 246 -0.82 10.80 35.26
C ALA A 246 -2.24 10.82 35.85
N ILE A 247 -2.94 9.67 35.86
CA ILE A 247 -4.26 9.53 36.50
C ILE A 247 -4.17 9.87 38.00
N THR A 248 -3.20 9.29 38.71
CA THR A 248 -3.05 9.51 40.16
C THR A 248 -2.88 11.00 40.50
N PHE A 249 -2.06 11.72 39.73
CA PHE A 249 -1.86 13.16 39.92
C PHE A 249 -3.10 13.97 39.55
N CYS A 250 -3.80 13.62 38.46
CA CYS A 250 -5.08 14.24 38.11
C CYS A 250 -6.17 14.01 39.17
N GLU A 251 -6.26 12.81 39.74
CA GLU A 251 -7.22 12.48 40.81
C GLU A 251 -6.92 13.25 42.09
N ARG A 252 -5.64 13.37 42.48
CA ARG A 252 -5.22 14.23 43.60
C ARG A 252 -5.63 15.68 43.38
N ALA A 253 -5.47 16.22 42.18
CA ALA A 253 -5.91 17.57 41.86
C ALA A 253 -7.44 17.72 42.03
N ILE A 254 -8.22 16.74 41.53
CA ILE A 254 -9.69 16.72 41.69
C ILE A 254 -10.08 16.71 43.17
N ASP A 255 -9.44 15.85 43.97
CA ASP A 255 -9.76 15.72 45.40
C ASP A 255 -9.43 16.97 46.20
N ILE A 256 -8.35 17.66 45.86
CA ILE A 256 -8.00 18.94 46.50
C ILE A 256 -9.01 20.03 46.08
N TYR A 257 -9.33 20.17 44.79
CA TYR A 257 -10.31 21.17 44.32
C TYR A 257 -11.74 20.92 44.83
N LYS A 258 -12.10 19.68 45.18
CA LYS A 258 -13.38 19.39 45.87
C LYS A 258 -13.40 19.88 47.32
N LYS A 259 -12.24 19.95 47.98
CA LYS A 259 -12.10 20.30 49.40
C LYS A 259 -11.84 21.79 49.63
N THR A 260 -11.49 22.56 48.60
CA THR A 260 -11.39 24.02 48.70
C THR A 260 -12.76 24.63 49.00
N ASP A 261 -12.83 25.68 49.83
CA ASP A 261 -14.08 26.37 50.18
C ASP A 261 -14.09 27.82 49.62
N PRO A 262 -14.94 28.15 48.63
CA PRO A 262 -15.84 27.24 47.89
C PRO A 262 -15.08 26.36 46.87
N PRO A 263 -15.64 25.21 46.44
CA PRO A 263 -15.00 24.33 45.45
C PRO A 263 -14.71 25.05 44.13
N SER A 264 -13.48 24.94 43.64
CA SER A 264 -13.06 25.57 42.38
C SER A 264 -13.66 24.83 41.19
N GLN A 265 -14.82 25.31 40.71
CA GLN A 265 -15.52 24.73 39.56
C GLN A 265 -14.63 24.69 38.30
N LEU A 266 -13.84 25.74 38.07
CA LEU A 266 -12.92 25.82 36.93
C LEU A 266 -11.69 24.90 37.10
N GLY A 267 -11.19 24.74 38.32
CA GLY A 267 -10.12 23.79 38.65
C GLY A 267 -10.56 22.33 38.46
N LEU A 268 -11.78 22.01 38.89
CA LEU A 268 -12.42 20.72 38.64
C LEU A 268 -12.60 20.47 37.16
N ALA A 269 -13.13 21.44 36.41
CA ALA A 269 -13.28 21.32 34.97
C ALA A 269 -11.95 21.02 34.24
N THR A 270 -10.88 21.71 34.63
CA THR A 270 -9.53 21.51 34.05
C THR A 270 -8.97 20.14 34.40
N SER A 271 -9.13 19.69 35.65
CA SER A 271 -8.64 18.39 36.09
C SER A 271 -9.39 17.23 35.42
N TYR A 272 -10.72 17.35 35.27
CA TYR A 272 -11.53 16.39 34.49
C TYR A 272 -11.20 16.42 32.99
N ASN A 273 -10.76 17.55 32.45
CA ASN A 273 -10.25 17.60 31.07
C ASN A 273 -8.92 16.85 30.95
N ASN A 274 -7.98 17.08 31.87
CA ASN A 274 -6.67 16.42 31.85
C ASN A 274 -6.79 14.90 32.03
N ILE A 275 -7.64 14.43 32.94
CA ILE A 275 -7.89 12.99 33.10
C ILE A 275 -8.57 12.40 31.85
N GLY A 276 -9.45 13.15 31.19
CA GLY A 276 -10.05 12.75 29.90
C GLY A 276 -9.00 12.57 28.81
N LEU A 277 -8.00 13.45 28.72
CA LEU A 277 -6.88 13.34 27.78
C LEU A 277 -6.05 12.07 28.05
N VAL A 278 -5.81 11.75 29.33
CA VAL A 278 -5.12 10.52 29.72
C VAL A 278 -5.91 9.28 29.29
N TYR A 279 -7.21 9.21 29.61
CA TYR A 279 -8.05 8.08 29.20
C TYR A 279 -8.16 7.93 27.69
N ASN A 280 -8.21 9.03 26.94
CA ASN A 280 -8.20 9.00 25.48
C ASN A 280 -6.89 8.40 24.94
N ASN A 281 -5.74 8.83 25.47
CA ASN A 281 -4.43 8.28 25.08
C ASN A 281 -4.23 6.81 25.49
N MET A 282 -4.98 6.34 26.49
CA MET A 282 -5.03 4.93 26.89
C MET A 282 -5.99 4.09 26.03
N GLY A 283 -6.77 4.70 25.14
CA GLY A 283 -7.81 4.02 24.37
C GLY A 283 -9.06 3.68 25.19
N GLU A 284 -9.23 4.24 26.38
CA GLU A 284 -10.40 4.05 27.24
C GLU A 284 -11.48 5.10 26.93
N TYR A 285 -12.01 5.05 25.71
CA TYR A 285 -12.84 6.11 25.14
C TYR A 285 -14.11 6.42 25.94
N SER A 286 -14.76 5.43 26.56
CA SER A 286 -15.94 5.66 27.41
C SER A 286 -15.61 6.45 28.68
N LYS A 287 -14.46 6.18 29.31
CA LYS A 287 -13.99 6.96 30.48
C LYS A 287 -13.52 8.35 30.07
N ALA A 288 -12.91 8.48 28.89
CA ALA A 288 -12.54 9.77 28.33
C ALA A 288 -13.78 10.65 28.10
N LEU A 289 -14.81 10.11 27.44
CA LEU A 289 -16.06 10.82 27.16
C LEU A 289 -16.74 11.28 28.45
N SER A 290 -16.94 10.39 29.43
CA SER A 290 -17.55 10.76 30.72
C SER A 290 -16.75 11.82 31.49
N SER A 291 -15.42 11.81 31.38
CA SER A 291 -14.56 12.83 31.98
C SER A 291 -14.71 14.18 31.28
N TYR A 292 -14.77 14.20 29.94
CA TYR A 292 -15.00 15.43 29.18
C TYR A 292 -16.42 16.00 29.38
N GLU A 293 -17.43 15.14 29.51
CA GLU A 293 -18.80 15.54 29.84
C GLU A 293 -18.87 16.20 31.22
N ARG A 294 -18.23 15.59 32.24
CA ARG A 294 -18.11 16.22 33.57
C ARG A 294 -17.36 17.55 33.53
N SER A 295 -16.27 17.62 32.77
CA SER A 295 -15.55 18.89 32.55
C SER A 295 -16.48 19.95 31.97
N LEU A 296 -17.31 19.57 30.99
CA LEU A 296 -18.28 20.45 30.34
C LEU A 296 -19.39 20.91 31.31
N GLU A 297 -19.89 20.03 32.19
CA GLU A 297 -20.87 20.37 33.23
C GLU A 297 -20.33 21.44 34.19
N PHE A 298 -19.13 21.24 34.72
CA PHE A 298 -18.51 22.24 35.61
C PHE A 298 -18.24 23.57 34.92
N LYS A 299 -17.88 23.56 33.62
CA LYS A 299 -17.75 24.79 32.82
C LYS A 299 -19.10 25.51 32.66
N LYS A 300 -20.22 24.78 32.50
CA LYS A 300 -21.55 25.39 32.37
C LYS A 300 -22.00 26.10 33.65
N ILE A 301 -21.54 25.63 34.81
CA ILE A 301 -21.81 26.28 36.10
C ILE A 301 -20.96 27.55 36.26
N ALA A 302 -19.69 27.49 35.83
CA ALA A 302 -18.71 28.54 36.12
C ALA A 302 -18.62 29.67 35.08
N LEU A 303 -19.06 29.45 33.85
CA LEU A 303 -18.80 30.34 32.70
C LEU A 303 -20.09 30.78 31.99
N PRO A 304 -20.13 31.99 31.41
CA PRO A 304 -21.27 32.48 30.66
C PRO A 304 -21.51 31.67 29.38
N PRO A 305 -22.76 31.58 28.87
CA PRO A 305 -23.07 30.87 27.63
C PRO A 305 -22.16 31.31 26.46
N ASN A 306 -21.67 30.36 25.67
CA ASN A 306 -20.76 30.56 24.53
C ASN A 306 -19.34 31.06 24.88
N HIS A 307 -18.88 30.91 26.12
CA HIS A 307 -17.47 31.11 26.46
C HIS A 307 -16.52 30.23 25.61
N PRO A 308 -15.38 30.75 25.10
CA PRO A 308 -14.43 29.99 24.27
C PRO A 308 -14.02 28.61 24.82
N ASN A 309 -13.85 28.50 26.15
CA ASN A 309 -13.47 27.24 26.81
C ASN A 309 -14.46 26.08 26.61
N PHE A 310 -15.71 26.33 26.19
CA PHE A 310 -16.64 25.28 25.78
C PHE A 310 -16.18 24.62 24.48
N ALA A 311 -15.58 25.39 23.57
CA ALA A 311 -15.11 24.91 22.29
C ALA A 311 -14.04 23.82 22.44
N ASP A 312 -13.14 23.93 23.44
CA ASP A 312 -12.11 22.93 23.70
C ASP A 312 -12.69 21.62 24.23
N SER A 313 -13.70 21.69 25.09
CA SER A 313 -14.43 20.48 25.53
C SER A 313 -15.12 19.78 24.36
N TYR A 314 -15.80 20.54 23.48
CA TYR A 314 -16.41 19.96 22.28
C TYR A 314 -15.38 19.39 21.30
N ASN A 315 -14.19 19.99 21.17
CA ASN A 315 -13.11 19.42 20.38
C ASN A 315 -12.65 18.07 20.96
N ASN A 316 -12.39 18.01 22.27
CA ASN A 316 -11.92 16.77 22.90
C ASN A 316 -12.97 15.65 22.82
N ILE A 317 -14.26 15.99 22.97
CA ILE A 317 -15.37 15.06 22.74
C ILE A 317 -15.40 14.59 21.27
N GLY A 318 -15.20 15.52 20.33
CA GLY A 318 -15.09 15.21 18.90
C GLY A 318 -13.96 14.22 18.59
N VAL A 319 -12.79 14.38 19.20
CA VAL A 319 -11.63 13.47 19.04
C VAL A 319 -11.99 12.06 19.52
N VAL A 320 -12.68 11.93 20.64
CA VAL A 320 -13.11 10.63 21.15
C VAL A 320 -14.11 9.96 20.22
N TYR A 321 -15.10 10.71 19.70
CA TYR A 321 -16.04 10.15 18.73
C TYR A 321 -15.38 9.74 17.42
N ASP A 322 -14.39 10.50 16.93
CA ASP A 322 -13.61 10.14 15.74
C ASP A 322 -12.81 8.85 15.98
N ASN A 323 -12.12 8.73 17.13
CA ASN A 323 -11.41 7.52 17.54
C ASN A 323 -12.32 6.31 17.77
N MET A 324 -13.62 6.53 18.01
CA MET A 324 -14.65 5.50 18.11
C MET A 324 -15.29 5.15 16.76
N GLY A 325 -14.90 5.82 15.67
CA GLY A 325 -15.51 5.66 14.34
C GLY A 325 -16.91 6.26 14.22
N GLU A 326 -17.35 7.08 15.17
CA GLU A 326 -18.65 7.76 15.17
C GLU A 326 -18.56 9.13 14.49
N TYR A 327 -18.18 9.13 13.21
CA TYR A 327 -17.80 10.35 12.46
C TYR A 327 -18.89 11.43 12.43
N SER A 328 -20.17 11.06 12.40
CA SER A 328 -21.28 12.03 12.43
C SER A 328 -21.35 12.80 13.75
N LYS A 329 -21.11 12.14 14.90
CA LYS A 329 -21.05 12.78 16.20
C LYS A 329 -19.77 13.59 16.38
N ALA A 330 -18.66 13.12 15.81
CA ALA A 330 -17.40 13.86 15.76
C ALA A 330 -17.58 15.20 15.02
N LEU A 331 -18.14 15.17 13.79
CA LEU A 331 -18.44 16.37 13.01
C LEU A 331 -19.40 17.31 13.73
N SER A 332 -20.46 16.80 14.37
CA SER A 332 -21.38 17.61 15.16
C SER A 332 -20.66 18.36 16.30
N SER A 333 -19.78 17.66 17.01
CA SER A 333 -18.99 18.23 18.11
C SER A 333 -17.99 19.27 17.61
N TYR A 334 -17.28 18.99 16.52
CA TYR A 334 -16.33 19.94 15.93
C TYR A 334 -17.01 21.17 15.33
N ASN A 335 -18.16 21.00 14.66
CA ASN A 335 -18.95 22.13 14.16
C ASN A 335 -19.45 23.01 15.30
N ARG A 336 -19.91 22.41 16.42
CA ARG A 336 -20.29 23.18 17.60
C ARG A 336 -19.13 23.96 18.20
N SER A 337 -17.94 23.34 18.24
CA SER A 337 -16.71 24.03 18.65
C SER A 337 -16.39 25.21 17.73
N LEU A 338 -16.49 25.01 16.41
CA LEU A 338 -16.25 26.04 15.41
C LEU A 338 -17.24 27.21 15.52
N GLU A 339 -18.54 26.94 15.72
CA GLU A 339 -19.57 27.96 15.93
C GLU A 339 -19.25 28.86 17.12
N ILE A 340 -18.92 28.26 18.27
CA ILE A 340 -18.58 29.01 19.49
C ILE A 340 -17.35 29.89 19.25
N LYS A 341 -16.31 29.34 18.61
CA LYS A 341 -15.10 30.11 18.27
C LYS A 341 -15.37 31.23 17.27
N LYS A 342 -16.25 31.04 16.28
CA LYS A 342 -16.62 32.09 15.31
C LYS A 342 -17.33 33.27 15.96
N ILE A 343 -18.12 33.02 17.00
CA ILE A 343 -18.80 34.09 17.77
C ILE A 343 -17.79 34.80 18.68
N ALA A 344 -16.87 34.06 19.30
CA ALA A 344 -16.03 34.59 20.36
C ALA A 344 -14.66 35.13 19.91
N LEU A 345 -14.20 34.79 18.70
CA LEU A 345 -12.87 35.13 18.19
C LEU A 345 -12.93 35.86 16.84
N PRO A 346 -11.95 36.73 16.52
CA PRO A 346 -11.81 37.32 15.19
C PRO A 346 -11.70 36.25 14.09
N SER A 347 -12.15 36.58 12.88
CA SER A 347 -12.20 35.64 11.74
C SER A 347 -10.82 35.09 11.32
N ASN A 348 -9.74 35.81 11.60
CA ASN A 348 -8.36 35.40 11.34
C ASN A 348 -7.70 34.72 12.56
N HIS A 349 -8.41 34.42 13.64
CA HIS A 349 -7.77 33.87 14.84
C HIS A 349 -7.24 32.42 14.60
N PRO A 350 -5.97 32.09 14.91
CA PRO A 350 -5.38 30.76 14.65
C PRO A 350 -6.15 29.58 15.25
N ASN A 351 -6.83 29.76 16.39
CA ASN A 351 -7.65 28.71 17.00
C ASN A 351 -8.87 28.28 16.17
N LEU A 352 -9.34 29.12 15.23
CA LEU A 352 -10.36 28.74 14.24
C LEU A 352 -9.77 27.70 13.26
N ALA A 353 -8.54 27.90 12.82
CA ALA A 353 -7.84 26.98 11.93
C ALA A 353 -7.72 25.57 12.53
N GLY A 354 -7.47 25.45 13.84
CA GLY A 354 -7.44 24.15 14.51
C GLY A 354 -8.78 23.39 14.45
N SER A 355 -9.92 24.09 14.50
CA SER A 355 -11.23 23.44 14.33
C SER A 355 -11.47 22.98 12.88
N TYR A 356 -11.02 23.77 11.90
CA TYR A 356 -11.05 23.35 10.49
C TYR A 356 -10.14 22.14 10.21
N ASP A 357 -8.96 22.07 10.85
CA ASP A 357 -8.10 20.89 10.75
C ASP A 357 -8.80 19.64 11.29
N ASN A 358 -9.43 19.70 12.46
CA ASN A 358 -10.13 18.56 13.03
C ASN A 358 -11.31 18.10 12.15
N ILE A 359 -12.06 19.04 11.57
CA ILE A 359 -13.13 18.73 10.61
C ILE A 359 -12.54 18.06 9.35
N GLY A 360 -11.41 18.58 8.86
CA GLY A 360 -10.70 18.03 7.72
C GLY A 360 -10.24 16.58 7.96
N LEU A 361 -9.72 16.28 9.15
CA LEU A 361 -9.33 14.92 9.55
C LEU A 361 -10.51 13.95 9.51
N VAL A 362 -11.67 14.36 10.04
CA VAL A 362 -12.87 13.50 9.99
C VAL A 362 -13.36 13.29 8.56
N TYR A 363 -13.38 14.33 7.73
CA TYR A 363 -13.72 14.16 6.30
C TYR A 363 -12.73 13.23 5.59
N ASN A 364 -11.45 13.30 5.93
CA ASN A 364 -10.45 12.37 5.40
C ASN A 364 -10.72 10.93 5.85
N ASN A 365 -11.05 10.72 7.14
CA ASN A 365 -11.41 9.41 7.69
C ASN A 365 -12.71 8.85 7.09
N MET A 366 -13.64 9.71 6.66
CA MET A 366 -14.86 9.34 5.94
C MET A 366 -14.63 9.07 4.44
N GLY A 367 -13.43 9.32 3.92
CA GLY A 367 -13.12 9.22 2.49
C GLY A 367 -13.61 10.40 1.64
N GLU A 368 -14.07 11.49 2.26
CA GLU A 368 -14.51 12.72 1.59
C GLU A 368 -13.32 13.66 1.33
N TYR A 369 -12.33 13.19 0.58
CA TYR A 369 -11.01 13.84 0.46
C TYR A 369 -11.05 15.29 -0.05
N LEU A 370 -11.99 15.64 -0.94
CA LEU A 370 -12.12 17.02 -1.43
C LEU A 370 -12.62 17.99 -0.34
N LYS A 371 -13.53 17.54 0.53
CA LYS A 371 -13.98 18.34 1.68
C LYS A 371 -12.90 18.45 2.74
N ALA A 372 -12.15 17.36 2.95
CA ALA A 372 -10.97 17.37 3.81
C ALA A 372 -9.94 18.41 3.33
N LEU A 373 -9.59 18.38 2.04
CA LEU A 373 -8.64 19.32 1.44
C LEU A 373 -9.12 20.77 1.60
N SER A 374 -10.37 21.06 1.25
CA SER A 374 -10.96 22.40 1.43
C SER A 374 -10.90 22.89 2.88
N SER A 375 -11.14 22.00 3.86
CA SER A 375 -11.09 22.34 5.28
C SER A 375 -9.65 22.65 5.73
N HIS A 376 -8.67 21.86 5.29
CA HIS A 376 -7.26 22.10 5.60
C HIS A 376 -6.69 23.32 4.87
N GLU A 377 -7.16 23.64 3.66
CA GLU A 377 -6.80 24.85 2.93
C GLU A 377 -7.33 26.11 3.64
N GLN A 378 -8.57 26.09 4.14
CA GLN A 378 -9.11 27.17 4.98
C GLN A 378 -8.30 27.36 6.27
N SER A 379 -7.92 26.25 6.91
CA SER A 379 -7.02 26.28 8.08
C SER A 379 -5.66 26.94 7.74
N LEU A 380 -5.07 26.55 6.61
CA LEU A 380 -3.80 27.11 6.14
C LEU A 380 -3.92 28.61 5.83
N GLU A 381 -4.99 29.05 5.18
CA GLU A 381 -5.22 30.46 4.83
C GLU A 381 -5.33 31.35 6.07
N ILE A 382 -6.14 30.93 7.06
CA ILE A 382 -6.26 31.63 8.35
C ILE A 382 -4.88 31.75 9.01
N ARG A 383 -4.11 30.66 9.06
CA ARG A 383 -2.77 30.67 9.68
C ARG A 383 -1.78 31.54 8.92
N LYS A 384 -1.82 31.61 7.59
CA LYS A 384 -0.93 32.46 6.78
C LYS A 384 -1.17 33.94 7.04
N ILE A 385 -2.42 34.34 7.26
CA ILE A 385 -2.78 35.73 7.57
C ILE A 385 -2.39 36.08 9.02
N ALA A 386 -2.55 35.13 9.93
CA ALA A 386 -2.47 35.39 11.37
C ALA A 386 -1.09 35.16 11.99
N LEU A 387 -0.23 34.36 11.35
CA LEU A 387 1.03 33.88 11.92
C LEU A 387 2.23 34.23 11.02
N PRO A 388 3.43 34.37 11.60
CA PRO A 388 4.66 34.52 10.82
C PRO A 388 4.90 33.36 9.86
N PRO A 389 5.59 33.58 8.71
CA PRO A 389 5.78 32.55 7.68
C PRO A 389 6.44 31.25 8.15
N ASN A 390 7.26 31.31 9.20
CA ASN A 390 8.00 30.16 9.75
C ASN A 390 7.34 29.58 11.00
N HIS A 391 6.07 29.88 11.28
CA HIS A 391 5.39 29.35 12.46
C HIS A 391 5.08 27.85 12.32
N SER A 392 5.34 27.04 13.35
CA SER A 392 5.17 25.58 13.31
C SER A 392 3.74 25.13 12.96
N SER A 393 2.72 25.87 13.36
CA SER A 393 1.32 25.60 12.97
C SER A 393 1.07 25.65 11.46
N LEU A 394 1.84 26.41 10.68
CA LEU A 394 1.76 26.36 9.22
C LEU A 394 2.24 25.01 8.70
N ALA A 395 3.32 24.48 9.28
CA ALA A 395 3.85 23.16 8.96
C ALA A 395 2.83 22.05 9.26
N ALA A 396 2.10 22.14 10.38
CA ALA A 396 1.02 21.20 10.70
C ALA A 396 -0.08 21.20 9.62
N SER A 397 -0.50 22.37 9.12
CA SER A 397 -1.48 22.46 8.02
C SER A 397 -0.93 21.84 6.73
N TYR A 398 0.33 22.13 6.37
CA TYR A 398 0.97 21.50 5.22
C TYR A 398 1.08 19.98 5.34
N ASN A 399 1.35 19.46 6.54
CA ASN A 399 1.34 18.02 6.80
C ASN A 399 -0.05 17.40 6.59
N ASN A 400 -1.11 18.01 7.12
CA ASN A 400 -2.47 17.51 6.92
C ASN A 400 -2.88 17.51 5.44
N ILE A 401 -2.57 18.59 4.71
CA ILE A 401 -2.78 18.67 3.26
C ILE A 401 -1.98 17.58 2.52
N GLY A 402 -0.72 17.37 2.91
CA GLY A 402 0.12 16.32 2.32
C GLY A 402 -0.46 14.91 2.52
N LEU A 403 -1.00 14.61 3.71
CA LEU A 403 -1.68 13.34 3.98
C LEU A 403 -2.91 13.16 3.07
N VAL A 404 -3.73 14.20 2.90
CA VAL A 404 -4.89 14.14 2.00
C VAL A 404 -4.46 13.92 0.55
N TYR A 405 -3.43 14.63 0.06
CA TYR A 405 -2.90 14.38 -1.28
C TYR A 405 -2.35 12.96 -1.45
N SER A 406 -1.72 12.39 -0.42
CA SER A 406 -1.27 10.99 -0.44
C SER A 406 -2.46 10.03 -0.55
N ASN A 407 -3.55 10.28 0.18
CA ASN A 407 -4.77 9.46 0.12
C ASN A 407 -5.53 9.62 -1.21
N ILE A 408 -5.36 10.75 -1.88
CA ILE A 408 -5.88 11.00 -3.23
C ILE A 408 -5.01 10.32 -4.32
N GLY A 409 -3.78 9.91 -3.99
CA GLY A 409 -2.82 9.36 -4.94
C GLY A 409 -2.02 10.41 -5.71
N GLU A 410 -2.07 11.69 -5.29
CA GLU A 410 -1.29 12.80 -5.86
C GLU A 410 0.06 12.92 -5.14
N TYR A 411 0.89 11.87 -5.26
CA TYR A 411 2.09 11.69 -4.43
C TYR A 411 3.11 12.83 -4.55
N TRP A 412 3.25 13.45 -5.72
CA TRP A 412 4.16 14.59 -5.91
C TRP A 412 3.71 15.84 -5.14
N LYS A 413 2.40 16.11 -5.08
CA LYS A 413 1.84 17.22 -4.28
C LYS A 413 1.93 16.92 -2.79
N ALA A 414 1.74 15.65 -2.42
CA ALA A 414 1.92 15.19 -1.05
C ALA A 414 3.36 15.42 -0.58
N LEU A 415 4.34 14.98 -1.39
CA LEU A 415 5.77 15.16 -1.11
C LEU A 415 6.12 16.64 -0.97
N SER A 416 5.72 17.48 -1.94
CA SER A 416 5.97 18.92 -1.89
C SER A 416 5.39 19.58 -0.63
N SER A 417 4.19 19.17 -0.20
CA SER A 417 3.56 19.68 1.03
C SER A 417 4.33 19.25 2.28
N HIS A 418 4.77 17.99 2.35
CA HIS A 418 5.57 17.50 3.49
C HIS A 418 6.98 18.09 3.52
N GLU A 419 7.60 18.33 2.37
CA GLU A 419 8.90 19.01 2.27
C GLU A 419 8.80 20.47 2.74
N ARG A 420 7.72 21.18 2.34
CA ARG A 420 7.44 22.54 2.84
C ARG A 420 7.25 22.56 4.36
N SER A 421 6.53 21.58 4.89
CA SER A 421 6.37 21.41 6.34
C SER A 421 7.72 21.17 7.03
N LEU A 422 8.56 20.30 6.48
CA LEU A 422 9.89 20.01 6.99
C LEU A 422 10.80 21.25 6.97
N GLU A 423 10.77 22.04 5.90
CA GLU A 423 11.53 23.29 5.76
C GLU A 423 11.18 24.28 6.87
N ILE A 424 9.88 24.53 7.09
CA ILE A 424 9.40 25.42 8.16
C ILE A 424 9.86 24.90 9.53
N GLN A 425 9.72 23.60 9.79
CA GLN A 425 10.09 23.02 11.08
C GLN A 425 11.60 23.06 11.33
N LYS A 426 12.45 22.89 10.31
CA LYS A 426 13.91 23.00 10.45
C LYS A 426 14.36 24.39 10.88
N ILE A 427 13.64 25.43 10.46
CA ILE A 427 13.90 26.82 10.85
C ILE A 427 13.33 27.11 12.24
N ALA A 428 12.13 26.59 12.53
CA ALA A 428 11.38 26.95 13.73
C ALA A 428 11.77 26.15 14.99
N LEU A 429 12.33 24.95 14.83
CA LEU A 429 12.51 23.98 15.93
C LEU A 429 13.96 23.50 16.02
N PRO A 430 14.41 23.06 17.22
CA PRO A 430 15.72 22.42 17.38
C PRO A 430 15.87 21.16 16.52
N PRO A 431 17.10 20.78 16.10
CA PRO A 431 17.34 19.66 15.19
C PRO A 431 16.77 18.30 15.61
N ASN A 432 16.62 18.08 16.92
CA ASN A 432 16.13 16.81 17.48
C ASN A 432 14.66 16.88 17.91
N HIS A 433 13.89 17.87 17.48
CA HIS A 433 12.49 17.98 17.89
C HIS A 433 11.61 16.85 17.30
N PRO A 434 10.70 16.21 18.08
CA PRO A 434 9.85 15.11 17.59
C PRO A 434 8.99 15.44 16.36
N ASP A 435 8.60 16.70 16.16
CA ASP A 435 7.84 17.11 14.98
C ASP A 435 8.63 16.94 13.67
N LEU A 436 9.95 17.19 13.69
CA LEU A 436 10.82 16.93 12.55
C LEU A 436 10.77 15.45 12.17
N ALA A 437 10.78 14.56 13.17
CA ALA A 437 10.65 13.14 12.94
C ALA A 437 9.30 12.75 12.32
N SER A 438 8.21 13.41 12.71
CA SER A 438 6.90 13.20 12.10
C SER A 438 6.86 13.63 10.64
N SER A 439 7.51 14.75 10.30
CA SER A 439 7.65 15.20 8.90
C SER A 439 8.46 14.23 8.05
N TYR A 440 9.61 13.74 8.55
CA TYR A 440 10.36 12.67 7.89
C TYR A 440 9.55 11.38 7.75
N GLY A 441 8.74 11.03 8.76
CA GLY A 441 7.85 9.87 8.71
C GLY A 441 6.79 9.99 7.62
N ASN A 442 6.19 11.17 7.44
CA ASN A 442 5.21 11.41 6.37
C ASN A 442 5.85 11.39 4.98
N ILE A 443 7.07 11.94 4.83
CA ILE A 443 7.85 11.83 3.59
C ILE A 443 8.16 10.35 3.28
N GLY A 444 8.55 9.58 4.30
CA GLY A 444 8.77 8.14 4.17
C GLY A 444 7.53 7.39 3.70
N LEU A 445 6.34 7.77 4.18
CA LEU A 445 5.06 7.20 3.76
C LEU A 445 4.80 7.43 2.28
N VAL A 446 5.03 8.67 1.80
CA VAL A 446 4.85 9.01 0.39
C VAL A 446 5.84 8.24 -0.48
N TYR A 447 7.13 8.18 -0.11
CA TYR A 447 8.10 7.38 -0.86
C TYR A 447 7.76 5.89 -0.90
N ASN A 448 7.24 5.33 0.20
CA ASN A 448 6.77 3.95 0.23
C ASN A 448 5.60 3.74 -0.74
N ASN A 449 4.62 4.65 -0.75
CA ASN A 449 3.48 4.60 -1.67
C ASN A 449 3.89 4.82 -3.14
N MET A 450 5.03 5.48 -3.38
CA MET A 450 5.64 5.65 -4.70
C MET A 450 6.51 4.45 -5.14
N GLY A 451 6.66 3.41 -4.31
CA GLY A 451 7.52 2.27 -4.59
C GLY A 451 9.03 2.57 -4.47
N GLU A 452 9.40 3.74 -3.94
CA GLU A 452 10.78 4.21 -3.77
C GLU A 452 11.32 3.75 -2.39
N TYR A 453 11.33 2.43 -2.17
CA TYR A 453 11.52 1.84 -0.84
C TYR A 453 12.83 2.23 -0.15
N SER A 454 13.91 2.43 -0.92
CA SER A 454 15.21 2.87 -0.36
C SER A 454 15.11 4.28 0.25
N LYS A 455 14.42 5.22 -0.42
CA LYS A 455 14.21 6.58 0.09
C LYS A 455 13.25 6.60 1.27
N ALA A 456 12.23 5.73 1.23
CA ALA A 456 11.31 5.54 2.33
C ALA A 456 12.04 5.07 3.60
N LEU A 457 12.91 4.06 3.47
CA LEU A 457 13.69 3.54 4.59
C LEU A 457 14.60 4.61 5.18
N LEU A 458 15.35 5.36 4.35
CA LEU A 458 16.20 6.46 4.81
C LEU A 458 15.41 7.52 5.59
N SER A 459 14.22 7.90 5.10
CA SER A 459 13.36 8.88 5.77
C SER A 459 12.84 8.36 7.11
N TYR A 460 12.44 7.08 7.17
CA TYR A 460 12.00 6.47 8.42
C TYR A 460 13.13 6.23 9.42
N GLU A 461 14.33 5.93 8.96
CA GLU A 461 15.52 5.80 9.80
C GLU A 461 15.89 7.15 10.43
N GLN A 462 15.89 8.23 9.66
CA GLN A 462 16.06 9.60 10.18
C GLN A 462 14.99 9.96 11.21
N SER A 463 13.72 9.63 10.93
CA SER A 463 12.62 9.80 11.89
C SER A 463 12.87 9.02 13.19
N LEU A 464 13.32 7.77 13.07
CA LEU A 464 13.61 6.90 14.22
C LEU A 464 14.81 7.41 15.04
N GLU A 465 15.87 7.89 14.40
CA GLU A 465 17.05 8.44 15.08
C GLU A 465 16.71 9.68 15.91
N ILE A 466 15.98 10.63 15.32
CA ILE A 466 15.52 11.83 16.03
C ILE A 466 14.68 11.42 17.26
N ARG A 467 13.73 10.49 17.09
CA ARG A 467 12.89 10.01 18.19
C ARG A 467 13.68 9.29 19.28
N LYS A 468 14.73 8.52 18.94
CA LYS A 468 15.59 7.84 19.93
C LYS A 468 16.37 8.82 20.80
N ILE A 469 16.77 9.96 20.25
CA ILE A 469 17.50 11.00 20.98
C ILE A 469 16.52 11.81 21.83
N ALA A 470 15.35 12.15 21.28
CA ALA A 470 14.41 13.08 21.91
C ALA A 470 13.47 12.45 22.95
N LEU A 471 13.19 11.14 22.85
CA LEU A 471 12.13 10.48 23.61
C LEU A 471 12.68 9.32 24.46
N SER A 472 11.91 8.89 25.45
CA SER A 472 12.26 7.75 26.28
C SER A 472 12.31 6.44 25.44
N PRO A 473 13.12 5.44 25.83
CA PRO A 473 13.29 4.21 25.04
C PRO A 473 12.00 3.41 24.78
N ASN A 474 10.99 3.58 25.62
CA ASN A 474 9.70 2.91 25.53
C ASN A 474 8.57 3.84 25.03
N HIS A 475 8.90 5.03 24.50
CA HIS A 475 7.88 5.97 24.06
C HIS A 475 7.06 5.40 22.86
N PRO A 476 5.72 5.50 22.85
CA PRO A 476 4.86 4.96 21.80
C PRO A 476 5.25 5.36 20.36
N SER A 477 5.73 6.59 20.15
CA SER A 477 6.16 7.05 18.81
C SER A 477 7.33 6.26 18.22
N LEU A 478 8.18 5.64 19.04
CA LEU A 478 9.23 4.74 18.53
C LEU A 478 8.60 3.48 17.92
N ALA A 479 7.53 2.97 18.53
CA ALA A 479 6.81 1.81 18.01
C ALA A 479 6.15 2.11 16.65
N SER A 480 5.54 3.29 16.49
CA SER A 480 5.04 3.75 15.18
C SER A 480 6.14 3.79 14.10
N SER A 481 7.34 4.25 14.44
CA SER A 481 8.48 4.25 13.50
C SER A 481 8.89 2.83 13.10
N TYR A 482 8.97 1.90 14.05
CA TYR A 482 9.27 0.50 13.74
C TYR A 482 8.18 -0.17 12.91
N ASN A 483 6.89 0.14 13.14
CA ASN A 483 5.80 -0.33 12.29
C ASN A 483 5.96 0.17 10.85
N ASN A 484 6.26 1.45 10.66
CA ASN A 484 6.46 2.02 9.33
C ASN A 484 7.64 1.38 8.59
N ILE A 485 8.76 1.17 9.29
CA ILE A 485 9.93 0.45 8.74
C ILE A 485 9.55 -0.99 8.39
N GLY A 486 8.78 -1.66 9.25
CA GLY A 486 8.26 -3.00 8.98
C GLY A 486 7.43 -3.07 7.70
N ASN A 487 6.59 -2.07 7.44
CA ASN A 487 5.80 -1.98 6.20
C ASN A 487 6.71 -1.90 4.96
N VAL A 488 7.78 -1.11 5.01
CA VAL A 488 8.76 -1.01 3.90
C VAL A 488 9.45 -2.35 3.66
N TYR A 489 9.94 -3.01 4.72
CA TYR A 489 10.57 -4.33 4.58
C TYR A 489 9.61 -5.39 4.04
N ASN A 490 8.32 -5.35 4.44
CA ASN A 490 7.31 -6.24 3.90
C ASN A 490 7.10 -6.00 2.38
N ASN A 491 7.01 -4.74 1.96
CA ASN A 491 6.89 -4.38 0.55
C ASN A 491 8.13 -4.71 -0.29
N MET A 492 9.30 -4.79 0.35
CA MET A 492 10.56 -5.26 -0.26
C MET A 492 10.68 -6.79 -0.28
N GLY A 493 9.74 -7.54 0.29
CA GLY A 493 9.80 -9.00 0.42
C GLY A 493 10.82 -9.49 1.47
N GLU A 494 11.31 -8.62 2.35
CA GLU A 494 12.24 -8.96 3.44
C GLU A 494 11.48 -9.32 4.72
N TYR A 495 10.69 -10.39 4.66
CA TYR A 495 9.70 -10.75 5.69
C TYR A 495 10.28 -10.93 7.10
N SER A 496 11.51 -11.45 7.23
CA SER A 496 12.17 -11.61 8.54
C SER A 496 12.50 -10.28 9.21
N LYS A 497 12.95 -9.27 8.44
CA LYS A 497 13.20 -7.92 8.95
C LYS A 497 11.90 -7.18 9.25
N ALA A 498 10.86 -7.41 8.44
CA ALA A 498 9.52 -6.89 8.69
C ALA A 498 8.98 -7.42 10.04
N LEU A 499 9.02 -8.74 10.25
CA LEU A 499 8.61 -9.38 11.50
C LEU A 499 9.38 -8.83 12.70
N SER A 500 10.71 -8.75 12.60
CA SER A 500 11.58 -8.21 13.67
C SER A 500 11.21 -6.76 14.04
N SER A 501 10.86 -5.94 13.04
CA SER A 501 10.45 -4.55 13.25
C SER A 501 9.08 -4.47 13.92
N TYR A 502 8.10 -5.26 13.46
CA TYR A 502 6.78 -5.31 14.07
C TYR A 502 6.80 -5.90 15.49
N GLU A 503 7.62 -6.91 15.76
CA GLU A 503 7.79 -7.48 17.11
C GLU A 503 8.42 -6.46 18.07
N ARG A 504 9.40 -5.68 17.61
CA ARG A 504 9.99 -4.59 18.39
C ARG A 504 8.97 -3.50 18.69
N SER A 505 8.18 -3.12 17.69
CA SER A 505 7.04 -2.21 17.88
C SER A 505 6.07 -2.76 18.93
N LEU A 506 5.61 -4.01 18.77
CA LEU A 506 4.70 -4.68 19.69
C LEU A 506 5.25 -4.71 21.12
N GLN A 507 6.55 -4.95 21.30
CA GLN A 507 7.19 -4.96 22.61
C GLN A 507 7.15 -3.58 23.28
N ILE A 508 7.43 -2.51 22.53
CA ILE A 508 7.33 -1.13 23.04
C ILE A 508 5.89 -0.81 23.43
N TRP A 509 4.92 -1.11 22.56
CA TRP A 509 3.50 -0.90 22.86
C TRP A 509 3.05 -1.66 24.12
N LYS A 510 3.49 -2.93 24.31
CA LYS A 510 3.17 -3.72 25.50
C LYS A 510 3.70 -3.10 26.79
N THR A 511 4.84 -2.41 26.72
CA THR A 511 5.42 -1.72 27.88
C THR A 511 4.79 -0.35 28.13
N ALA A 512 4.37 0.35 27.06
CA ALA A 512 3.95 1.74 27.13
C ALA A 512 2.43 1.92 27.29
N LEU A 513 1.62 0.94 26.92
CA LEU A 513 0.16 1.04 26.86
C LEU A 513 -0.55 -0.05 27.65
N PRO A 514 -1.84 0.19 27.99
CA PRO A 514 -2.69 -0.86 28.54
C PRO A 514 -2.81 -2.08 27.62
N PRO A 515 -2.99 -3.30 28.18
CA PRO A 515 -3.02 -4.55 27.40
C PRO A 515 -4.06 -4.62 26.28
N ASN A 516 -5.14 -3.83 26.39
CA ASN A 516 -6.24 -3.82 25.43
C ASN A 516 -6.20 -2.59 24.50
N HIS A 517 -5.10 -1.85 24.43
CA HIS A 517 -5.07 -0.65 23.60
C HIS A 517 -5.14 -0.99 22.08
N PRO A 518 -5.92 -0.26 21.25
CA PRO A 518 -6.06 -0.51 19.80
C PRO A 518 -4.74 -0.61 19.00
N ASN A 519 -3.73 0.20 19.33
CA ASN A 519 -2.40 0.12 18.72
C ASN A 519 -1.68 -1.23 18.87
N LEU A 520 -1.96 -2.00 19.94
CA LEU A 520 -1.47 -3.38 20.06
C LEU A 520 -2.10 -4.27 19.00
N ALA A 521 -3.41 -4.11 18.76
CA ALA A 521 -4.13 -4.84 17.72
C ALA A 521 -3.58 -4.52 16.32
N THR A 522 -3.23 -3.26 16.05
CA THR A 522 -2.57 -2.86 14.79
C THR A 522 -1.25 -3.63 14.57
N SER A 523 -0.44 -3.78 15.61
CA SER A 523 0.82 -4.52 15.51
C SER A 523 0.59 -6.02 15.28
N TYR A 524 -0.39 -6.62 15.96
CA TYR A 524 -0.79 -8.02 15.70
C TYR A 524 -1.35 -8.21 14.28
N ASN A 525 -2.10 -7.24 13.74
CA ASN A 525 -2.56 -7.28 12.34
C ASN A 525 -1.38 -7.28 11.36
N ASN A 526 -0.39 -6.41 11.57
CA ASN A 526 0.79 -6.36 10.70
C ASN A 526 1.62 -7.65 10.78
N ILE A 527 1.78 -8.22 11.97
CA ILE A 527 2.44 -9.53 12.16
C ILE A 527 1.65 -10.64 11.45
N GLY A 528 0.31 -10.64 11.60
CA GLY A 528 -0.58 -11.57 10.93
C GLY A 528 -0.49 -11.49 9.40
N LEU A 529 -0.28 -10.29 8.85
CA LEU A 529 -0.09 -10.07 7.41
C LEU A 529 1.18 -10.74 6.90
N VAL A 530 2.29 -10.58 7.62
CA VAL A 530 3.57 -11.23 7.27
C VAL A 530 3.43 -12.74 7.38
N TYR A 531 2.84 -13.27 8.46
CA TYR A 531 2.61 -14.72 8.59
C TYR A 531 1.70 -15.28 7.49
N ASN A 532 0.64 -14.54 7.10
CA ASN A 532 -0.22 -14.96 5.98
C ASN A 532 0.57 -14.99 4.66
N THR A 533 1.41 -13.99 4.43
CA THR A 533 2.27 -13.91 3.23
C THR A 533 3.31 -15.02 3.20
N MET A 534 3.84 -15.44 4.36
CA MET A 534 4.73 -16.59 4.50
C MET A 534 4.00 -17.95 4.50
N CYS A 535 2.68 -17.96 4.33
CA CYS A 535 1.80 -19.12 4.42
C CYS A 535 1.81 -19.87 5.77
N GLU A 536 2.18 -19.19 6.86
CA GLU A 536 2.07 -19.69 8.23
C GLU A 536 0.67 -19.41 8.80
N TYR A 537 -0.35 -20.02 8.18
CA TYR A 537 -1.75 -19.66 8.39
C TYR A 537 -2.24 -19.77 9.84
N SER A 538 -1.74 -20.73 10.62
CA SER A 538 -2.10 -20.86 12.03
C SER A 538 -1.62 -19.69 12.88
N LYS A 539 -0.38 -19.20 12.64
CA LYS A 539 0.15 -18.02 13.32
C LYS A 539 -0.51 -16.74 12.83
N ALA A 540 -0.86 -16.67 11.55
CA ALA A 540 -1.61 -15.57 10.98
C ALA A 540 -3.00 -15.44 11.64
N LEU A 541 -3.77 -16.54 11.70
CA LEU A 541 -5.06 -16.58 12.38
C LEU A 541 -4.93 -16.20 13.85
N SER A 542 -3.99 -16.80 14.59
CA SER A 542 -3.77 -16.47 16.00
C SER A 542 -3.48 -14.98 16.22
N SER A 543 -2.68 -14.37 15.34
CA SER A 543 -2.36 -12.93 15.41
C SER A 543 -3.60 -12.07 15.13
N TYR A 544 -4.36 -12.38 14.08
CA TYR A 544 -5.58 -11.65 13.75
C TYR A 544 -6.71 -11.84 14.77
N GLU A 545 -6.84 -13.04 15.35
CA GLU A 545 -7.79 -13.31 16.42
C GLU A 545 -7.43 -12.53 17.69
N ARG A 546 -6.14 -12.43 18.03
CA ARG A 546 -5.68 -11.62 19.16
C ARG A 546 -5.93 -10.13 18.94
N SER A 547 -5.70 -9.65 17.72
CA SER A 547 -6.05 -8.29 17.30
C SER A 547 -7.56 -8.03 17.46
N LEU A 548 -8.39 -8.94 16.97
CA LEU A 548 -9.85 -8.87 17.06
C LEU A 548 -10.34 -8.89 18.53
N GLU A 549 -9.74 -9.70 19.40
CA GLU A 549 -10.07 -9.77 20.82
C GLU A 549 -9.80 -8.43 21.52
N ILE A 550 -8.62 -7.84 21.29
CA ILE A 550 -8.25 -6.53 21.82
C ILE A 550 -9.25 -5.45 21.36
N GLN A 551 -9.55 -5.43 20.05
CA GLN A 551 -10.48 -4.45 19.48
C GLN A 551 -11.91 -4.61 20.02
N LYS A 552 -12.39 -5.84 20.24
CA LYS A 552 -13.73 -6.09 20.82
C LYS A 552 -13.88 -5.53 22.24
N ILE A 553 -12.77 -5.43 22.99
CA ILE A 553 -12.77 -4.88 24.35
C ILE A 553 -12.65 -3.35 24.32
N ALA A 554 -11.82 -2.81 23.43
CA ALA A 554 -11.46 -1.39 23.43
C ALA A 554 -12.39 -0.50 22.61
N LEU A 555 -13.01 -1.05 21.57
CA LEU A 555 -13.76 -0.29 20.56
C LEU A 555 -15.26 -0.64 20.61
N PRO A 556 -16.13 0.27 20.12
CA PRO A 556 -17.54 -0.05 19.94
C PRO A 556 -17.76 -1.30 19.07
N PRO A 557 -18.84 -2.08 19.28
CA PRO A 557 -19.08 -3.35 18.57
C PRO A 557 -19.11 -3.26 17.04
N ASN A 558 -19.37 -2.08 16.49
CA ASN A 558 -19.45 -1.83 15.06
C ASN A 558 -18.25 -1.03 14.53
N HIS A 559 -17.17 -0.86 15.29
CA HIS A 559 -16.02 -0.07 14.84
C HIS A 559 -15.43 -0.59 13.51
N PRO A 560 -15.05 0.28 12.55
CA PRO A 560 -14.45 -0.12 11.26
C PRO A 560 -13.24 -1.06 11.38
N ASP A 561 -12.37 -0.86 12.38
CA ASP A 561 -11.22 -1.74 12.66
C ASP A 561 -11.60 -3.21 12.89
N LEU A 562 -12.74 -3.49 13.54
CA LEU A 562 -13.24 -4.86 13.72
C LEU A 562 -13.54 -5.49 12.36
N ALA A 563 -14.11 -4.73 11.43
CA ALA A 563 -14.37 -5.18 10.08
C ALA A 563 -13.08 -5.49 9.33
N SER A 564 -12.03 -4.68 9.51
CA SER A 564 -10.71 -4.93 8.92
C SER A 564 -10.09 -6.23 9.45
N SER A 565 -10.22 -6.51 10.75
CA SER A 565 -9.76 -7.78 11.35
C SER A 565 -10.53 -9.00 10.81
N TYR A 566 -11.86 -8.93 10.69
CA TYR A 566 -12.64 -10.00 10.03
C TYR A 566 -12.26 -10.17 8.55
N GLY A 567 -11.99 -9.07 7.84
CA GLY A 567 -11.48 -9.11 6.47
C GLY A 567 -10.14 -9.85 6.38
N ASN A 568 -9.20 -9.54 7.27
CA ASN A 568 -7.91 -10.22 7.30
C ASN A 568 -8.03 -11.72 7.61
N ILE A 569 -8.89 -12.10 8.56
CA ILE A 569 -9.21 -13.51 8.85
C ILE A 569 -9.82 -14.20 7.63
N GLY A 570 -10.74 -13.53 6.93
CA GLY A 570 -11.33 -14.02 5.69
C GLY A 570 -10.29 -14.28 4.60
N LEU A 571 -9.29 -13.39 4.45
CA LEU A 571 -8.19 -13.57 3.51
C LEU A 571 -7.35 -14.82 3.85
N VAL A 572 -7.10 -15.10 5.13
CA VAL A 572 -6.41 -16.33 5.54
C VAL A 572 -7.23 -17.57 5.18
N TYR A 573 -8.54 -17.58 5.47
CA TYR A 573 -9.40 -18.69 5.08
C TYR A 573 -9.46 -18.89 3.57
N ASN A 574 -9.47 -17.80 2.79
CA ASN A 574 -9.40 -17.86 1.34
C ASN A 574 -8.09 -18.51 0.86
N ASN A 575 -6.95 -18.08 1.40
CA ASN A 575 -5.63 -18.64 1.09
C ASN A 575 -5.47 -20.10 1.55
N MET A 576 -6.27 -20.55 2.52
CA MET A 576 -6.36 -21.95 2.95
C MET A 576 -7.29 -22.80 2.07
N GLY A 577 -7.96 -22.22 1.08
CA GLY A 577 -8.99 -22.89 0.27
C GLY A 577 -10.31 -23.14 1.00
N GLN A 578 -10.55 -22.48 2.15
CA GLN A 578 -11.78 -22.59 2.94
C GLN A 578 -12.76 -21.46 2.59
N TYR A 579 -13.18 -21.43 1.31
CA TYR A 579 -13.90 -20.28 0.74
C TYR A 579 -15.22 -19.93 1.43
N SER A 580 -15.97 -20.91 1.94
CA SER A 580 -17.21 -20.65 2.67
C SER A 580 -16.97 -19.87 3.97
N LYS A 581 -15.91 -20.20 4.71
CA LYS A 581 -15.52 -19.45 5.93
C LYS A 581 -14.98 -18.06 5.59
N ALA A 582 -14.27 -17.94 4.46
CA ALA A 582 -13.80 -16.67 3.95
C ALA A 582 -14.98 -15.74 3.65
N LEU A 583 -15.99 -16.22 2.90
CA LEU A 583 -17.22 -15.48 2.59
C LEU A 583 -17.94 -15.04 3.87
N SER A 584 -18.18 -15.94 4.84
CA SER A 584 -18.83 -15.56 6.10
C SER A 584 -18.06 -14.46 6.85
N SER A 585 -16.72 -14.50 6.82
CA SER A 585 -15.88 -13.47 7.46
C SER A 585 -15.95 -12.14 6.70
N PHE A 586 -15.94 -12.18 5.37
CA PHE A 586 -16.07 -10.98 4.54
C PHE A 586 -17.46 -10.35 4.62
N GLU A 587 -18.52 -11.15 4.69
CA GLU A 587 -19.89 -10.69 4.89
C GLU A 587 -20.06 -10.03 6.25
N ARG A 588 -19.47 -10.62 7.31
CA ARG A 588 -19.45 -9.99 8.64
C ARG A 588 -18.70 -8.66 8.65
N SER A 589 -17.57 -8.59 7.96
CA SER A 589 -16.82 -7.33 7.74
C SER A 589 -17.70 -6.28 7.05
N LEU A 590 -18.40 -6.66 5.98
CA LEU A 590 -19.30 -5.77 5.25
C LEU A 590 -20.47 -5.29 6.10
N GLU A 591 -21.08 -6.15 6.92
CA GLU A 591 -22.18 -5.83 7.82
C GLU A 591 -21.79 -4.76 8.85
N ILE A 592 -20.62 -4.92 9.49
CA ILE A 592 -20.08 -3.94 10.43
C ILE A 592 -19.90 -2.58 9.75
N ARG A 593 -19.29 -2.55 8.56
CA ARG A 593 -19.08 -1.32 7.78
C ARG A 593 -20.39 -0.64 7.40
N LYS A 594 -21.44 -1.40 7.06
CA LYS A 594 -22.78 -0.85 6.74
C LYS A 594 -23.40 -0.08 7.89
N ILE A 595 -23.10 -0.48 9.13
CA ILE A 595 -23.63 0.18 10.34
C ILE A 595 -22.79 1.41 10.70
N ALA A 596 -21.47 1.32 10.55
CA ALA A 596 -20.54 2.33 11.05
C ALA A 596 -20.21 3.46 10.06
N LEU A 597 -20.26 3.19 8.76
CA LEU A 597 -19.73 4.09 7.74
C LEU A 597 -20.86 4.69 6.86
N PRO A 598 -20.67 5.92 6.34
CA PRO A 598 -21.57 6.52 5.36
C PRO A 598 -21.69 5.66 4.09
N PRO A 599 -22.86 5.56 3.42
CA PRO A 599 -23.12 4.60 2.34
C PRO A 599 -22.10 4.53 1.19
N ASP A 600 -21.45 5.65 0.87
CA ASP A 600 -20.48 5.75 -0.21
C ASP A 600 -19.03 5.62 0.25
N HIS A 601 -18.78 5.24 1.51
CA HIS A 601 -17.42 5.17 2.06
C HIS A 601 -16.49 4.23 1.25
N PRO A 602 -15.23 4.63 0.98
CA PRO A 602 -14.28 3.83 0.20
C PRO A 602 -14.09 2.40 0.72
N ASP A 603 -14.21 2.19 2.03
CA ASP A 603 -14.08 0.87 2.65
C ASP A 603 -15.08 -0.18 2.17
N PHE A 604 -16.26 0.22 1.69
CA PHE A 604 -17.16 -0.75 1.06
C PHE A 604 -16.53 -1.40 -0.16
N ALA A 605 -15.72 -0.65 -0.91
CA ALA A 605 -15.02 -1.17 -2.07
C ALA A 605 -14.03 -2.28 -1.69
N TYR A 606 -13.35 -2.19 -0.53
CA TYR A 606 -12.46 -3.25 -0.05
C TYR A 606 -13.24 -4.51 0.34
N SER A 607 -14.40 -4.39 0.99
CA SER A 607 -15.23 -5.54 1.34
C SER A 607 -15.76 -6.26 0.09
N TYR A 608 -16.28 -5.51 -0.88
CA TYR A 608 -16.73 -6.09 -2.15
C TYR A 608 -15.59 -6.71 -2.95
N ASN A 609 -14.39 -6.13 -2.90
CA ASN A 609 -13.20 -6.72 -3.51
C ASN A 609 -12.86 -8.09 -2.91
N ASN A 610 -12.90 -8.21 -1.59
CA ASN A 610 -12.60 -9.47 -0.90
C ASN A 610 -13.67 -10.54 -1.15
N ILE A 611 -14.95 -10.15 -1.19
CA ILE A 611 -16.04 -11.04 -1.58
C ILE A 611 -15.87 -11.49 -3.04
N GLY A 612 -15.52 -10.56 -3.93
CA GLY A 612 -15.22 -10.87 -5.34
C GLY A 612 -14.09 -11.89 -5.48
N LEU A 613 -13.02 -11.74 -4.67
CA LEU A 613 -11.89 -12.68 -4.65
C LEU A 613 -12.32 -14.08 -4.21
N ALA A 614 -13.18 -14.20 -3.20
CA ALA A 614 -13.68 -15.51 -2.80
C ALA A 614 -14.54 -16.16 -3.90
N TYR A 615 -15.43 -15.40 -4.54
CA TYR A 615 -16.24 -15.91 -5.65
C TYR A 615 -15.40 -16.31 -6.86
N ASP A 616 -14.35 -15.55 -7.19
CA ASP A 616 -13.42 -15.89 -8.29
C ASP A 616 -12.71 -17.22 -8.01
N ASN A 617 -12.17 -17.40 -6.79
CA ASN A 617 -11.53 -18.66 -6.39
C ASN A 617 -12.51 -19.85 -6.27
N MET A 618 -13.80 -19.57 -6.14
CA MET A 618 -14.89 -20.56 -6.20
C MET A 618 -15.37 -20.84 -7.64
N GLY A 619 -14.81 -20.17 -8.65
CA GLY A 619 -15.26 -20.28 -10.04
C GLY A 619 -16.61 -19.63 -10.34
N GLU A 620 -17.17 -18.87 -9.41
CA GLU A 620 -18.44 -18.14 -9.56
C GLU A 620 -18.22 -16.77 -10.21
N TYR A 621 -17.63 -16.76 -11.41
CA TYR A 621 -17.12 -15.57 -12.09
C TYR A 621 -18.16 -14.44 -12.26
N SER A 622 -19.44 -14.76 -12.51
CA SER A 622 -20.50 -13.76 -12.61
C SER A 622 -20.72 -12.99 -11.29
N LYS A 623 -20.64 -13.67 -10.15
CA LYS A 623 -20.77 -13.03 -8.83
C LYS A 623 -19.49 -12.27 -8.46
N ALA A 624 -18.33 -12.80 -8.85
CA ALA A 624 -17.06 -12.12 -8.70
C ALA A 624 -17.06 -10.79 -9.47
N LEU A 625 -17.45 -10.81 -10.75
CA LEU A 625 -17.55 -9.62 -11.59
C LEU A 625 -18.51 -8.59 -10.99
N SER A 626 -19.72 -9.00 -10.59
CA SER A 626 -20.69 -8.10 -9.95
C SER A 626 -20.12 -7.44 -8.68
N SER A 627 -19.37 -8.19 -7.87
CA SER A 627 -18.73 -7.67 -6.65
C SER A 627 -17.60 -6.69 -6.99
N TYR A 628 -16.75 -7.01 -7.96
CA TYR A 628 -15.67 -6.11 -8.39
C TYR A 628 -16.18 -4.85 -9.10
N GLU A 629 -17.24 -4.95 -9.90
CA GLU A 629 -17.90 -3.80 -10.54
C GLU A 629 -18.49 -2.85 -9.49
N ARG A 630 -19.14 -3.39 -8.45
CA ARG A 630 -19.64 -2.58 -7.33
C ARG A 630 -18.50 -1.92 -6.56
N SER A 631 -17.39 -2.62 -6.35
CA SER A 631 -16.16 -2.03 -5.78
C SER A 631 -15.62 -0.88 -6.65
N LEU A 632 -15.60 -1.06 -7.97
CA LEU A 632 -15.17 -0.04 -8.93
C LEU A 632 -16.10 1.18 -8.93
N GLU A 633 -17.41 0.98 -8.88
CA GLU A 633 -18.41 2.07 -8.85
C GLU A 633 -18.21 2.98 -7.63
N ILE A 634 -18.09 2.39 -6.43
CA ILE A 634 -17.84 3.13 -5.19
C ILE A 634 -16.54 3.94 -5.28
N LYS A 635 -15.47 3.33 -5.81
CA LYS A 635 -14.20 4.03 -6.00
C LYS A 635 -14.28 5.16 -7.03
N LYS A 636 -15.08 5.03 -8.09
CA LYS A 636 -15.28 6.11 -9.08
C LYS A 636 -16.00 7.32 -8.49
N ILE A 637 -16.86 7.10 -7.51
CA ILE A 637 -17.59 8.18 -6.80
C ILE A 637 -16.66 8.88 -5.79
N THR A 638 -15.82 8.11 -5.08
CA THR A 638 -15.03 8.62 -3.95
C THR A 638 -13.61 9.08 -4.30
N LEU A 639 -13.00 8.53 -5.35
CA LEU A 639 -11.61 8.79 -5.71
C LEU A 639 -11.51 9.55 -7.04
N PRO A 640 -10.45 10.35 -7.24
CA PRO A 640 -10.26 11.00 -8.53
C PRO A 640 -10.06 10.00 -9.69
N PRO A 641 -10.35 10.40 -10.95
CA PRO A 641 -10.41 9.50 -12.09
C PRO A 641 -9.15 8.67 -12.37
N ASN A 642 -7.99 9.16 -11.95
CA ASN A 642 -6.69 8.53 -12.16
C ASN A 642 -6.09 7.93 -10.87
N HIS A 643 -6.87 7.78 -9.81
CA HIS A 643 -6.36 7.22 -8.56
C HIS A 643 -5.85 5.77 -8.76
N PRO A 644 -4.65 5.38 -8.25
CA PRO A 644 -4.10 4.03 -8.39
C PRO A 644 -5.04 2.88 -7.98
N ASN A 645 -5.81 3.02 -6.89
CA ASN A 645 -6.83 2.06 -6.46
C ASN A 645 -7.93 1.74 -7.49
N LEU A 646 -8.22 2.62 -8.45
CA LEU A 646 -9.11 2.31 -9.59
C LEU A 646 -8.45 1.29 -10.52
N ALA A 647 -7.15 1.45 -10.77
CA ALA A 647 -6.38 0.52 -11.58
C ALA A 647 -6.40 -0.89 -10.98
N THR A 648 -6.33 -1.03 -9.66
CA THR A 648 -6.45 -2.33 -8.97
C THR A 648 -7.81 -2.99 -9.24
N SER A 649 -8.91 -2.23 -9.22
CA SER A 649 -10.24 -2.78 -9.55
C SER A 649 -10.34 -3.23 -11.01
N TYR A 650 -9.82 -2.45 -11.96
CA TYR A 650 -9.73 -2.86 -13.37
C TYR A 650 -8.86 -4.12 -13.55
N ASN A 651 -7.78 -4.25 -12.77
CA ASN A 651 -6.93 -5.43 -12.78
C ASN A 651 -7.71 -6.68 -12.35
N ASN A 652 -8.47 -6.60 -11.26
CA ASN A 652 -9.25 -7.74 -10.76
C ASN A 652 -10.39 -8.14 -11.73
N ILE A 653 -11.06 -7.15 -12.33
CA ILE A 653 -12.03 -7.40 -13.40
C ILE A 653 -11.36 -8.06 -14.61
N GLY A 654 -10.17 -7.59 -15.01
CA GLY A 654 -9.41 -8.16 -16.11
C GLY A 654 -9.05 -9.63 -15.87
N LEU A 655 -8.66 -10.00 -14.63
CA LEU A 655 -8.38 -11.39 -14.25
C LEU A 655 -9.63 -12.27 -14.37
N VAL A 656 -10.79 -11.80 -13.92
CA VAL A 656 -12.04 -12.55 -14.08
C VAL A 656 -12.39 -12.73 -15.57
N TYR A 657 -12.22 -11.71 -16.40
CA TYR A 657 -12.45 -11.85 -17.85
C TYR A 657 -11.46 -12.83 -18.50
N ASP A 658 -10.20 -12.85 -18.08
CA ASP A 658 -9.21 -13.83 -18.55
C ASP A 658 -9.60 -15.27 -18.14
N ASN A 659 -10.02 -15.47 -16.88
CA ASN A 659 -10.55 -16.74 -16.38
C ASN A 659 -11.80 -17.21 -17.12
N MET A 660 -12.60 -16.27 -17.64
CA MET A 660 -13.77 -16.53 -18.48
C MET A 660 -13.43 -16.71 -19.99
N GLY A 661 -12.17 -16.60 -20.38
CA GLY A 661 -11.73 -16.68 -21.78
C GLY A 661 -12.11 -15.46 -22.63
N GLU A 662 -12.54 -14.35 -22.03
CA GLU A 662 -12.88 -13.10 -22.72
C GLU A 662 -11.64 -12.20 -22.86
N TYR A 663 -10.62 -12.70 -23.56
CA TYR A 663 -9.29 -12.09 -23.63
C TYR A 663 -9.29 -10.63 -24.10
N SER A 664 -10.18 -10.24 -25.03
CA SER A 664 -10.27 -8.85 -25.48
C SER A 664 -10.74 -7.89 -24.38
N LYS A 665 -11.67 -8.33 -23.52
CA LYS A 665 -12.13 -7.53 -22.37
C LYS A 665 -11.12 -7.53 -21.24
N ALA A 666 -10.42 -8.64 -21.05
CA ALA A 666 -9.30 -8.73 -20.12
C ALA A 666 -8.19 -7.73 -20.50
N LEU A 667 -7.75 -7.74 -21.76
CA LEU A 667 -6.78 -6.77 -22.29
C LEU A 667 -7.25 -5.34 -22.12
N SER A 668 -8.47 -5.00 -22.52
CA SER A 668 -9.02 -3.65 -22.35
C SER A 668 -9.01 -3.18 -20.88
N SER A 669 -9.34 -4.09 -19.95
CA SER A 669 -9.31 -3.80 -18.51
C SER A 669 -7.89 -3.60 -17.99
N PHE A 670 -6.94 -4.46 -18.39
CA PHE A 670 -5.55 -4.33 -18.00
C PHE A 670 -4.85 -3.11 -18.62
N GLU A 671 -5.16 -2.77 -19.87
CA GLU A 671 -4.67 -1.56 -20.53
C GLU A 671 -5.19 -0.30 -19.83
N ARG A 672 -6.46 -0.29 -19.43
CA ARG A 672 -7.02 0.81 -18.63
C ARG A 672 -6.35 0.92 -17.25
N SER A 673 -6.08 -0.22 -16.61
CA SER A 673 -5.30 -0.28 -15.37
C SER A 673 -3.90 0.32 -15.55
N LEU A 674 -3.21 -0.08 -16.62
CA LEU A 674 -1.87 0.41 -16.97
C LEU A 674 -1.86 1.91 -17.26
N GLU A 675 -2.85 2.43 -18.00
CA GLU A 675 -2.99 3.86 -18.31
C GLU A 675 -3.12 4.70 -17.04
N ILE A 676 -4.01 4.30 -16.13
CA ILE A 676 -4.21 4.98 -14.83
C ILE A 676 -2.89 5.00 -14.03
N ARG A 677 -2.22 3.84 -13.93
CA ARG A 677 -0.94 3.73 -13.19
C ARG A 677 0.16 4.56 -13.82
N LYS A 678 0.25 4.66 -15.15
CA LYS A 678 1.25 5.50 -15.84
C LYS A 678 1.08 6.98 -15.54
N ILE A 679 -0.15 7.44 -15.30
CA ILE A 679 -0.46 8.83 -14.96
C ILE A 679 -0.15 9.11 -13.49
N ALA A 680 -0.55 8.21 -12.58
CA ALA A 680 -0.51 8.47 -11.15
C ALA A 680 0.78 8.06 -10.44
N LEU A 681 1.54 7.10 -11.00
CA LEU A 681 2.72 6.51 -10.34
C LEU A 681 4.02 6.87 -11.05
N PRO A 682 5.17 6.85 -10.35
CA PRO A 682 6.47 6.97 -10.97
C PRO A 682 6.70 5.91 -12.08
N PRO A 683 7.51 6.21 -13.12
CA PRO A 683 7.71 5.33 -14.27
C PRO A 683 8.22 3.92 -13.94
N ASN A 684 8.92 3.76 -12.81
CA ASN A 684 9.47 2.48 -12.37
C ASN A 684 8.68 1.87 -11.20
N HIS A 685 7.47 2.33 -10.93
CA HIS A 685 6.68 1.80 -9.83
C HIS A 685 6.38 0.29 -10.02
N PRO A 686 6.53 -0.58 -9.00
CA PRO A 686 6.28 -2.02 -9.10
C PRO A 686 4.90 -2.39 -9.68
N ASP A 687 3.84 -1.66 -9.33
CA ASP A 687 2.49 -1.84 -9.90
C ASP A 687 2.39 -1.74 -11.43
N LEU A 688 3.25 -0.94 -12.09
CA LEU A 688 3.31 -0.92 -13.55
C LEU A 688 3.77 -2.26 -14.10
N ALA A 689 4.76 -2.88 -13.44
CA ALA A 689 5.24 -4.22 -13.80
C ALA A 689 4.14 -5.28 -13.59
N THR A 690 3.34 -5.16 -12.53
CA THR A 690 2.18 -6.02 -12.32
C THR A 690 1.17 -5.92 -13.47
N SER A 691 0.88 -4.72 -13.98
CA SER A 691 0.01 -4.55 -15.15
C SER A 691 0.61 -5.19 -16.41
N TYR A 692 1.91 -4.99 -16.66
CA TYR A 692 2.59 -5.63 -17.79
C TYR A 692 2.60 -7.16 -17.69
N ASN A 693 2.78 -7.72 -16.48
CA ASN A 693 2.67 -9.16 -16.25
C ASN A 693 1.29 -9.69 -16.61
N ASN A 694 0.23 -9.00 -16.20
CA ASN A 694 -1.13 -9.44 -16.50
C ASN A 694 -1.47 -9.33 -17.99
N ILE A 695 -1.00 -8.27 -18.66
CA ILE A 695 -1.12 -8.16 -20.13
C ILE A 695 -0.36 -9.30 -20.82
N GLY A 696 0.86 -9.60 -20.35
CA GLY A 696 1.64 -10.73 -20.85
C GLY A 696 0.95 -12.08 -20.68
N LEU A 697 0.23 -12.26 -19.55
CA LEU A 697 -0.55 -13.47 -19.30
C LEU A 697 -1.66 -13.65 -20.33
N VAL A 698 -2.41 -12.59 -20.62
CA VAL A 698 -3.48 -12.64 -21.63
C VAL A 698 -2.90 -12.91 -23.02
N TYR A 699 -1.79 -12.26 -23.40
CA TYR A 699 -1.14 -12.55 -24.68
C TYR A 699 -0.64 -13.99 -24.77
N ASN A 700 -0.12 -14.56 -23.69
CA ASN A 700 0.26 -15.97 -23.65
C ASN A 700 -0.96 -16.88 -23.83
N ASN A 701 -2.08 -16.60 -23.15
CA ASN A 701 -3.33 -17.35 -23.30
C ASN A 701 -3.93 -17.22 -24.71
N MET A 702 -3.68 -16.12 -25.40
CA MET A 702 -4.06 -15.89 -26.80
C MET A 702 -3.10 -16.54 -27.82
N GLY A 703 -1.98 -17.11 -27.38
CA GLY A 703 -0.93 -17.65 -28.26
C GLY A 703 -0.03 -16.59 -28.93
N GLU A 704 -0.13 -15.32 -28.52
CA GLU A 704 0.69 -14.23 -29.03
C GLU A 704 2.02 -14.12 -28.25
N TYR A 705 2.82 -15.19 -28.29
CA TYR A 705 3.99 -15.38 -27.43
C TYR A 705 5.05 -14.27 -27.50
N SER A 706 5.26 -13.65 -28.67
CA SER A 706 6.21 -12.55 -28.83
C SER A 706 5.79 -11.29 -28.06
N LYS A 707 4.49 -10.98 -28.05
CA LYS A 707 3.94 -9.85 -27.26
C LYS A 707 3.92 -10.17 -25.77
N ALA A 708 3.68 -11.43 -25.40
CA ALA A 708 3.79 -11.90 -24.03
C ALA A 708 5.20 -11.70 -23.48
N LEU A 709 6.23 -12.18 -24.20
CA LEU A 709 7.64 -11.99 -23.82
C LEU A 709 8.00 -10.50 -23.73
N SER A 710 7.61 -9.68 -24.70
CA SER A 710 7.86 -8.24 -24.68
C SER A 710 7.26 -7.56 -23.44
N SER A 711 6.05 -7.97 -23.04
CA SER A 711 5.38 -7.46 -21.84
C SER A 711 6.10 -7.90 -20.56
N TYR A 712 6.50 -9.17 -20.47
CA TYR A 712 7.26 -9.68 -19.33
C TYR A 712 8.66 -9.08 -19.22
N GLU A 713 9.34 -8.83 -20.34
CA GLU A 713 10.64 -8.13 -20.36
C GLU A 713 10.51 -6.72 -19.78
N ARG A 714 9.47 -5.98 -20.19
CA ARG A 714 9.19 -4.65 -19.64
C ARG A 714 8.88 -4.69 -18.14
N SER A 715 8.14 -5.71 -17.69
CA SER A 715 7.90 -5.96 -16.26
C SER A 715 9.20 -6.22 -15.49
N LEU A 716 10.08 -7.08 -16.01
CA LEU A 716 11.39 -7.37 -15.42
C LEU A 716 12.29 -6.13 -15.35
N GLU A 717 12.30 -5.29 -16.38
CA GLU A 717 13.08 -4.05 -16.41
C GLU A 717 12.68 -3.12 -15.25
N ILE A 718 11.37 -2.89 -15.08
CA ILE A 718 10.83 -2.07 -13.99
C ILE A 718 11.17 -2.69 -12.62
N GLN A 719 10.91 -3.99 -12.44
CA GLN A 719 11.14 -4.69 -11.17
C GLN A 719 12.61 -4.69 -10.76
N LYS A 720 13.55 -4.86 -11.70
CA LYS A 720 15.00 -4.84 -11.41
C LYS A 720 15.49 -3.49 -10.90
N ILE A 721 14.80 -2.39 -11.25
CA ILE A 721 15.13 -1.05 -10.78
C ILE A 721 14.50 -0.78 -9.41
N ALA A 722 13.23 -1.14 -9.22
CA ALA A 722 12.46 -0.76 -8.04
C ALA A 722 12.53 -1.73 -6.86
N LEU A 723 12.85 -3.00 -7.11
CA LEU A 723 12.81 -4.06 -6.10
C LEU A 723 14.19 -4.65 -5.83
N PRO A 724 14.43 -5.23 -4.64
CA PRO A 724 15.62 -6.02 -4.38
C PRO A 724 15.79 -7.17 -5.38
N PRO A 725 17.04 -7.58 -5.73
CA PRO A 725 17.29 -8.62 -6.74
C PRO A 725 16.62 -9.97 -6.48
N ASN A 726 16.33 -10.28 -5.22
CA ASN A 726 15.71 -11.54 -4.80
C ASN A 726 14.21 -11.38 -4.49
N HIS A 727 13.57 -10.28 -4.88
CA HIS A 727 12.17 -10.05 -4.57
C HIS A 727 11.24 -11.13 -5.20
N PRO A 728 10.25 -11.69 -4.49
CA PRO A 728 9.34 -12.73 -5.01
C PRO A 728 8.65 -12.39 -6.33
N ASN A 729 8.26 -11.12 -6.55
CA ASN A 729 7.69 -10.66 -7.82
C ASN A 729 8.57 -10.92 -9.05
N LEU A 730 9.91 -10.80 -8.93
CA LEU A 730 10.83 -11.14 -10.04
C LEU A 730 10.73 -12.63 -10.37
N ALA A 731 10.65 -13.49 -9.36
CA ALA A 731 10.47 -14.92 -9.55
C ALA A 731 9.15 -15.26 -10.24
N THR A 732 8.07 -14.54 -9.92
CA THR A 732 6.77 -14.71 -10.59
C THR A 732 6.86 -14.33 -12.06
N THR A 733 7.55 -13.25 -12.41
CA THR A 733 7.75 -12.86 -13.81
C THR A 733 8.61 -13.88 -14.56
N TYR A 734 9.73 -14.34 -13.98
CA TYR A 734 10.55 -15.40 -14.58
C TYR A 734 9.79 -16.71 -14.77
N ASN A 735 8.91 -17.06 -13.82
CA ASN A 735 8.04 -18.22 -13.96
C ASN A 735 7.10 -18.05 -15.16
N ASN A 736 6.50 -16.88 -15.33
CA ASN A 736 5.60 -16.63 -16.46
C ASN A 736 6.35 -16.63 -17.81
N VAL A 737 7.56 -16.08 -17.87
CA VAL A 737 8.45 -16.21 -19.04
C VAL A 737 8.75 -17.68 -19.34
N GLY A 738 9.01 -18.48 -18.31
CA GLY A 738 9.20 -19.93 -18.46
C GLY A 738 7.99 -20.63 -19.08
N LEU A 739 6.78 -20.27 -18.64
CA LEU A 739 5.54 -20.80 -19.23
C LEU A 739 5.39 -20.43 -20.71
N VAL A 740 5.77 -19.21 -21.12
CA VAL A 740 5.76 -18.83 -22.53
C VAL A 740 6.73 -19.68 -23.35
N TYR A 741 7.97 -19.88 -22.87
CA TYR A 741 8.94 -20.72 -23.56
C TYR A 741 8.51 -22.19 -23.63
N ASP A 742 7.85 -22.70 -22.58
CA ASP A 742 7.28 -24.05 -22.56
C ASP A 742 6.18 -24.21 -23.63
N ASN A 743 5.26 -23.24 -23.71
CA ASN A 743 4.22 -23.17 -24.74
C ASN A 743 4.79 -23.00 -26.17
N MET A 744 5.98 -22.41 -26.31
CA MET A 744 6.70 -22.31 -27.58
C MET A 744 7.52 -23.56 -27.93
N GLY A 745 7.50 -24.61 -27.09
CA GLY A 745 8.30 -25.82 -27.27
C GLY A 745 9.81 -25.62 -27.04
N GLU A 746 10.22 -24.48 -26.48
CA GLU A 746 11.61 -24.16 -26.14
C GLU A 746 11.94 -24.59 -24.70
N TYR A 747 11.74 -25.88 -24.41
CA TYR A 747 11.76 -26.45 -23.04
C TYR A 747 13.06 -26.17 -22.26
N SER A 748 14.21 -26.06 -22.92
CA SER A 748 15.48 -25.73 -22.26
C SER A 748 15.53 -24.30 -21.73
N LYS A 749 14.94 -23.33 -22.45
CA LYS A 749 14.80 -21.95 -21.97
C LYS A 749 13.73 -21.83 -20.90
N ALA A 750 12.66 -22.61 -21.02
CA ALA A 750 11.63 -22.72 -20.00
C ALA A 750 12.23 -23.18 -18.66
N LEU A 751 12.97 -24.30 -18.69
CA LEU A 751 13.67 -24.84 -17.52
C LEU A 751 14.62 -23.82 -16.89
N SER A 752 15.44 -23.16 -17.71
CA SER A 752 16.37 -22.11 -17.23
C SER A 752 15.63 -20.97 -16.51
N SER A 753 14.47 -20.57 -17.03
CA SER A 753 13.63 -19.51 -16.44
C SER A 753 12.97 -19.96 -15.14
N PHE A 754 12.46 -21.21 -15.09
CA PHE A 754 11.88 -21.79 -13.88
C PHE A 754 12.94 -22.01 -12.78
N GLU A 755 14.14 -22.44 -13.13
CA GLU A 755 15.27 -22.59 -12.20
C GLU A 755 15.67 -21.24 -11.60
N ARG A 756 15.72 -20.18 -12.43
CA ARG A 756 15.97 -18.82 -11.94
C ARG A 756 14.88 -18.34 -10.98
N SER A 757 13.61 -18.61 -11.30
CA SER A 757 12.48 -18.33 -10.40
C SER A 757 12.63 -19.08 -9.06
N LEU A 758 13.00 -20.37 -9.11
CA LEU A 758 13.21 -21.20 -7.94
C LEU A 758 14.37 -20.69 -7.06
N GLU A 759 15.48 -20.26 -7.66
CA GLU A 759 16.64 -19.70 -6.97
C GLU A 759 16.25 -18.45 -6.16
N ILE A 760 15.56 -17.51 -6.80
CA ILE A 760 15.06 -16.29 -6.15
C ILE A 760 14.14 -16.63 -4.97
N ARG A 761 13.17 -17.53 -5.17
CA ARG A 761 12.22 -17.95 -4.13
C ARG A 761 12.91 -18.65 -2.97
N LYS A 762 13.95 -19.45 -3.20
CA LYS A 762 14.71 -20.13 -2.13
C LYS A 762 15.42 -19.15 -1.19
N ILE A 763 15.81 -17.98 -1.70
CA ILE A 763 16.47 -16.94 -0.90
C ILE A 763 15.44 -16.10 -0.14
N ALA A 764 14.32 -15.75 -0.79
CA ALA A 764 13.35 -14.80 -0.22
C ALA A 764 12.28 -15.43 0.68
N LEU A 765 11.98 -16.72 0.50
CA LEU A 765 10.84 -17.38 1.13
C LEU A 765 11.27 -18.53 2.04
N PRO A 766 10.46 -18.90 3.05
CA PRO A 766 10.71 -20.08 3.87
C PRO A 766 10.83 -21.37 3.04
N PRO A 767 11.61 -22.38 3.47
CA PRO A 767 11.90 -23.59 2.68
C PRO A 767 10.66 -24.39 2.23
N ASN A 768 9.55 -24.29 2.95
CA ASN A 768 8.30 -25.00 2.64
C ASN A 768 7.20 -24.07 2.09
N HIS A 769 7.57 -22.90 1.56
CA HIS A 769 6.59 -21.97 1.00
C HIS A 769 5.89 -22.56 -0.25
N PRO A 770 4.56 -22.44 -0.41
CA PRO A 770 3.83 -22.97 -1.56
C PRO A 770 4.35 -22.49 -2.93
N ASP A 771 4.91 -21.29 -3.01
CA ASP A 771 5.52 -20.79 -4.25
C ASP A 771 6.75 -21.59 -4.71
N LEU A 772 7.52 -22.17 -3.78
CA LEU A 772 8.59 -23.10 -4.13
C LEU A 772 8.01 -24.36 -4.78
N ALA A 773 6.88 -24.85 -4.25
CA ALA A 773 6.17 -25.97 -4.85
C ALA A 773 5.66 -25.63 -6.25
N THR A 774 5.15 -24.41 -6.48
CA THR A 774 4.76 -23.93 -7.81
C THR A 774 5.95 -23.93 -8.78
N SER A 775 7.14 -23.51 -8.35
CA SER A 775 8.34 -23.58 -9.19
C SER A 775 8.74 -25.03 -9.51
N TYR A 776 8.75 -25.94 -8.53
CA TYR A 776 9.00 -27.37 -8.78
C TYR A 776 7.94 -28.00 -9.69
N ASN A 777 6.69 -27.59 -9.56
CA ASN A 777 5.61 -28.03 -10.43
C ASN A 777 5.88 -27.65 -11.89
N ASN A 778 6.31 -26.42 -12.14
CA ASN A 778 6.54 -25.96 -13.52
C ASN A 778 7.83 -26.52 -14.11
N ILE A 779 8.84 -26.79 -13.27
CA ILE A 779 10.01 -27.60 -13.66
C ILE A 779 9.56 -29.03 -14.04
N GLY A 780 8.67 -29.62 -13.24
CA GLY A 780 8.08 -30.93 -13.53
C GLY A 780 7.34 -30.96 -14.86
N LEU A 781 6.57 -29.90 -15.16
CA LEU A 781 5.88 -29.72 -16.44
C LEU A 781 6.85 -29.69 -17.62
N ALA A 782 7.92 -28.90 -17.53
CA ALA A 782 8.93 -28.85 -18.58
C ALA A 782 9.59 -30.23 -18.81
N TYR A 783 9.90 -30.98 -17.74
CA TYR A 783 10.43 -32.33 -17.88
C TYR A 783 9.42 -33.33 -18.46
N ASP A 784 8.13 -33.22 -18.11
CA ASP A 784 7.07 -34.07 -18.65
C ASP A 784 6.89 -33.83 -20.15
N ASN A 785 6.88 -32.56 -20.58
CA ASN A 785 6.83 -32.17 -22.00
C ASN A 785 8.08 -32.63 -22.78
N MET A 786 9.23 -32.70 -22.11
CA MET A 786 10.43 -33.32 -22.68
C MET A 786 10.35 -34.86 -22.70
N GLY A 787 9.39 -35.52 -22.06
CA GLY A 787 9.34 -36.98 -21.95
C GLY A 787 10.34 -37.57 -20.94
N GLU A 788 10.90 -36.73 -20.07
CA GLU A 788 11.81 -37.09 -18.98
C GLU A 788 11.01 -37.41 -17.70
N TYR A 789 10.10 -38.38 -17.81
CA TYR A 789 9.05 -38.67 -16.82
C TYR A 789 9.57 -38.93 -15.39
N SER A 790 10.76 -39.53 -15.25
CA SER A 790 11.37 -39.75 -13.92
C SER A 790 11.75 -38.45 -13.21
N LYS A 791 12.30 -37.47 -13.94
CA LYS A 791 12.64 -36.15 -13.42
C LYS A 791 11.38 -35.32 -13.17
N ALA A 792 10.38 -35.46 -14.04
CA ALA A 792 9.06 -34.84 -13.86
C ALA A 792 8.41 -35.31 -12.56
N LEU A 793 8.33 -36.63 -12.36
CA LEU A 793 7.77 -37.24 -11.15
C LEU A 793 8.50 -36.77 -9.89
N SER A 794 9.84 -36.80 -9.89
CA SER A 794 10.63 -36.30 -8.75
C SER A 794 10.34 -34.84 -8.41
N SER A 795 10.17 -33.99 -9.42
CA SER A 795 9.85 -32.56 -9.24
C SER A 795 8.43 -32.37 -8.71
N TYR A 796 7.45 -33.10 -9.25
CA TYR A 796 6.07 -33.05 -8.77
C TYR A 796 5.90 -33.62 -7.36
N GLU A 797 6.61 -34.70 -7.01
CA GLU A 797 6.61 -35.26 -5.66
C GLU A 797 7.20 -34.28 -4.65
N ARG A 798 8.27 -33.56 -5.03
CA ARG A 798 8.82 -32.49 -4.19
C ARG A 798 7.84 -31.33 -4.00
N SER A 799 7.15 -30.92 -5.06
CA SER A 799 6.07 -29.94 -4.98
C SER A 799 4.95 -30.40 -4.04
N LEU A 800 4.50 -31.64 -4.18
CA LEU A 800 3.47 -32.25 -3.33
C LEU A 800 3.92 -32.31 -1.87
N ALA A 801 5.17 -32.71 -1.61
CA ALA A 801 5.72 -32.78 -0.26
C ALA A 801 5.71 -31.41 0.45
N ILE A 802 6.13 -30.35 -0.24
CA ILE A 802 6.07 -28.98 0.28
C ILE A 802 4.62 -28.57 0.57
N ARG A 803 3.71 -28.79 -0.38
CA ARG A 803 2.29 -28.44 -0.22
C ARG A 803 1.63 -29.19 0.93
N LYS A 804 1.97 -30.46 1.16
CA LYS A 804 1.43 -31.27 2.29
C LYS A 804 1.85 -30.75 3.66
N ILE A 805 3.04 -30.14 3.76
CA ILE A 805 3.54 -29.58 5.03
C ILE A 805 2.80 -28.29 5.37
N THR A 806 2.55 -27.43 4.37
CA THR A 806 2.14 -26.04 4.60
C THR A 806 0.65 -25.79 4.38
N LEU A 807 0.01 -26.52 3.47
CA LEU A 807 -1.40 -26.32 3.13
C LEU A 807 -2.31 -27.30 3.90
N PRO A 808 -3.57 -26.93 4.18
CA PRO A 808 -4.55 -27.86 4.72
C PRO A 808 -4.72 -29.13 3.84
N PRO A 809 -5.05 -30.31 4.41
CA PRO A 809 -5.10 -31.58 3.67
C PRO A 809 -6.02 -31.59 2.45
N ASN A 810 -7.05 -30.73 2.44
CA ASN A 810 -8.03 -30.62 1.37
C ASN A 810 -7.80 -29.39 0.48
N HIS A 811 -6.64 -28.74 0.53
CA HIS A 811 -6.40 -27.55 -0.28
C HIS A 811 -6.40 -27.87 -1.79
N PRO A 812 -7.04 -27.06 -2.66
CA PRO A 812 -7.08 -27.30 -4.11
C PRO A 812 -5.71 -27.53 -4.78
N ASN A 813 -4.67 -26.76 -4.42
CA ASN A 813 -3.29 -26.98 -4.88
C ASN A 813 -2.72 -28.40 -4.62
N LEU A 814 -3.18 -29.12 -3.58
CA LEU A 814 -2.80 -30.52 -3.39
C LEU A 814 -3.41 -31.40 -4.50
N ALA A 815 -4.68 -31.16 -4.85
CA ALA A 815 -5.34 -31.83 -5.96
C ALA A 815 -4.60 -31.58 -7.28
N THR A 816 -4.18 -30.33 -7.56
CA THR A 816 -3.37 -30.01 -8.74
C THR A 816 -2.07 -30.82 -8.80
N SER A 817 -1.42 -31.03 -7.65
CA SER A 817 -0.17 -31.82 -7.57
C SER A 817 -0.43 -33.30 -7.88
N TYR A 818 -1.47 -33.88 -7.28
CA TYR A 818 -1.89 -35.26 -7.59
C TYR A 818 -2.32 -35.43 -9.04
N ASN A 819 -2.98 -34.42 -9.61
CA ASN A 819 -3.38 -34.41 -11.00
C ASN A 819 -2.16 -34.47 -11.94
N ASN A 820 -1.14 -33.64 -11.68
CA ASN A 820 0.06 -33.62 -12.52
C ASN A 820 0.87 -34.91 -12.40
N ILE A 821 0.95 -35.50 -11.20
CA ILE A 821 1.53 -36.84 -10.99
C ILE A 821 0.74 -37.91 -11.76
N GLY A 822 -0.59 -37.84 -11.74
CA GLY A 822 -1.46 -38.76 -12.48
C GLY A 822 -1.23 -38.70 -13.99
N LEU A 823 -1.03 -37.49 -14.55
CA LEU A 823 -0.72 -37.30 -15.97
C LEU A 823 0.61 -37.96 -16.34
N VAL A 824 1.65 -37.81 -15.52
CA VAL A 824 2.94 -38.48 -15.76
C VAL A 824 2.78 -40.00 -15.73
N TYR A 825 2.02 -40.56 -14.78
CA TYR A 825 1.76 -42.00 -14.75
C TYR A 825 0.97 -42.50 -15.97
N ASP A 826 -0.01 -41.72 -16.45
CA ASP A 826 -0.73 -42.04 -17.69
C ASP A 826 0.21 -42.03 -18.91
N ASN A 827 1.07 -41.01 -19.02
CA ASN A 827 2.10 -40.94 -20.07
C ASN A 827 3.09 -42.12 -20.03
N MET A 828 3.36 -42.67 -18.84
CA MET A 828 4.18 -43.87 -18.65
C MET A 828 3.42 -45.19 -18.92
N GLY A 829 2.11 -45.15 -19.16
CA GLY A 829 1.25 -46.33 -19.31
C GLY A 829 0.88 -47.03 -17.99
N GLU A 830 1.16 -46.40 -16.86
CA GLU A 830 0.89 -46.90 -15.51
C GLU A 830 -0.53 -46.49 -15.06
N TYR A 831 -1.53 -46.93 -15.82
CA TYR A 831 -2.92 -46.46 -15.71
C TYR A 831 -3.55 -46.63 -14.31
N SER A 832 -3.19 -47.68 -13.58
CA SER A 832 -3.69 -47.91 -12.21
C SER A 832 -3.22 -46.84 -11.22
N LYS A 833 -1.94 -46.44 -11.31
CA LYS A 833 -1.36 -45.35 -10.50
C LYS A 833 -1.90 -43.99 -10.92
N ALA A 834 -2.13 -43.80 -12.23
CA ALA A 834 -2.77 -42.60 -12.77
C ALA A 834 -4.18 -42.43 -12.21
N LEU A 835 -5.03 -43.45 -12.30
CA LEU A 835 -6.39 -43.45 -11.75
C LEU A 835 -6.38 -43.17 -10.25
N SER A 836 -5.53 -43.85 -9.47
CA SER A 836 -5.43 -43.61 -8.02
C SER A 836 -5.07 -42.16 -7.69
N SER A 837 -4.15 -41.56 -8.45
CA SER A 837 -3.74 -40.17 -8.27
C SER A 837 -4.87 -39.19 -8.64
N PHE A 838 -5.57 -39.43 -9.75
CA PHE A 838 -6.71 -38.61 -10.17
C PHE A 838 -7.91 -38.73 -9.23
N GLU A 839 -8.20 -39.93 -8.72
CA GLU A 839 -9.25 -40.16 -7.73
C GLU A 839 -8.95 -39.39 -6.44
N ARG A 840 -7.69 -39.39 -5.97
CA ARG A 840 -7.29 -38.61 -4.81
C ARG A 840 -7.42 -37.10 -5.05
N SER A 841 -7.06 -36.63 -6.24
CA SER A 841 -7.28 -35.24 -6.65
C SER A 841 -8.77 -34.87 -6.62
N LEU A 842 -9.62 -35.73 -7.18
CA LEU A 842 -11.07 -35.54 -7.22
C LEU A 842 -11.68 -35.54 -5.81
N GLU A 843 -11.24 -36.40 -4.91
CA GLU A 843 -11.69 -36.44 -3.50
C GLU A 843 -11.40 -35.12 -2.78
N ILE A 844 -10.19 -34.58 -2.94
CA ILE A 844 -9.80 -33.29 -2.37
C ILE A 844 -10.70 -32.17 -2.92
N ARG A 845 -10.89 -32.12 -4.25
CA ARG A 845 -11.74 -31.12 -4.92
C ARG A 845 -13.19 -31.19 -4.44
N LYS A 846 -13.75 -32.38 -4.22
CA LYS A 846 -15.12 -32.58 -3.70
C LYS A 846 -15.35 -31.96 -2.34
N ILE A 847 -14.31 -31.88 -1.51
CA ILE A 847 -14.40 -31.29 -0.16
C ILE A 847 -14.20 -29.77 -0.20
N ALA A 848 -13.30 -29.28 -1.06
CA ALA A 848 -12.85 -27.90 -1.04
C ALA A 848 -13.65 -26.93 -1.91
N LEU A 849 -14.24 -27.44 -3.00
CA LEU A 849 -14.82 -26.62 -4.06
C LEU A 849 -16.35 -26.77 -4.10
N PRO A 850 -17.09 -25.72 -4.48
CA PRO A 850 -18.53 -25.80 -4.67
C PRO A 850 -18.88 -26.75 -5.84
N PRO A 851 -20.07 -27.38 -5.83
CA PRO A 851 -20.52 -28.23 -6.93
C PRO A 851 -20.41 -27.51 -8.29
N ASN A 852 -20.05 -28.25 -9.34
CA ASN A 852 -19.87 -27.72 -10.70
C ASN A 852 -18.70 -26.72 -10.88
N HIS A 853 -17.77 -26.63 -9.93
CA HIS A 853 -16.48 -25.97 -10.17
C HIS A 853 -15.73 -26.60 -11.36
N LEU A 854 -15.03 -25.78 -12.14
CA LEU A 854 -14.33 -26.20 -13.37
C LEU A 854 -13.28 -27.29 -13.15
N ASP A 855 -12.60 -27.26 -12.01
CA ASP A 855 -11.73 -28.33 -11.52
C ASP A 855 -12.36 -29.74 -11.55
N PHE A 856 -13.67 -29.88 -11.33
CA PHE A 856 -14.34 -31.18 -11.48
C PHE A 856 -14.31 -31.65 -12.93
N ALA A 857 -14.60 -30.75 -13.87
CA ALA A 857 -14.52 -31.06 -15.29
C ALA A 857 -13.10 -31.47 -15.70
N GLN A 858 -12.07 -30.81 -15.17
CA GLN A 858 -10.69 -31.22 -15.40
C GLN A 858 -10.40 -32.63 -14.83
N SER A 859 -10.84 -32.92 -13.61
CA SER A 859 -10.67 -34.26 -13.02
C SER A 859 -11.36 -35.33 -13.86
N TYR A 860 -12.60 -35.11 -14.28
CA TYR A 860 -13.35 -36.05 -15.11
C TYR A 860 -12.72 -36.23 -16.49
N ASN A 861 -12.22 -35.16 -17.10
CA ASN A 861 -11.46 -35.25 -18.35
C ASN A 861 -10.22 -36.14 -18.20
N ASN A 862 -9.45 -35.96 -17.14
CA ASN A 862 -8.21 -36.71 -16.96
C ASN A 862 -8.46 -38.19 -16.63
N ILE A 863 -9.48 -38.49 -15.81
CA ILE A 863 -9.90 -39.88 -15.56
C ILE A 863 -10.45 -40.51 -16.85
N GLY A 864 -11.25 -39.76 -17.63
CA GLY A 864 -11.76 -40.18 -18.92
C GLY A 864 -10.65 -40.48 -19.95
N LEU A 865 -9.57 -39.69 -19.93
CA LEU A 865 -8.39 -39.91 -20.75
C LEU A 865 -7.73 -41.26 -20.46
N VAL A 866 -7.53 -41.59 -19.18
CA VAL A 866 -6.96 -42.89 -18.79
C VAL A 866 -7.85 -44.05 -19.25
N TYR A 867 -9.17 -43.97 -19.05
CA TYR A 867 -10.08 -45.02 -19.53
C TYR A 867 -10.10 -45.14 -21.05
N ASN A 868 -9.98 -44.02 -21.78
CA ASN A 868 -9.85 -44.04 -23.23
C ASN A 868 -8.55 -44.74 -23.66
N ASN A 869 -7.43 -44.46 -22.99
CA ASN A 869 -6.14 -45.10 -23.25
C ASN A 869 -6.15 -46.61 -22.92
N MET A 870 -6.96 -47.02 -21.93
CA MET A 870 -7.21 -48.43 -21.62
C MET A 870 -8.18 -49.13 -22.61
N GLY A 871 -8.83 -48.39 -23.51
CA GLY A 871 -9.84 -48.91 -24.44
C GLY A 871 -11.24 -49.06 -23.84
N GLU A 872 -11.48 -48.58 -22.62
CA GLU A 872 -12.79 -48.57 -21.95
C GLU A 872 -13.63 -47.35 -22.37
N TYR A 873 -13.92 -47.27 -23.67
CA TYR A 873 -14.51 -46.07 -24.29
C TYR A 873 -15.86 -45.65 -23.72
N SER A 874 -16.70 -46.59 -23.26
CA SER A 874 -18.00 -46.26 -22.65
C SER A 874 -17.86 -45.49 -21.34
N LYS A 875 -16.89 -45.87 -20.48
CA LYS A 875 -16.60 -45.15 -19.24
C LYS A 875 -15.97 -43.79 -19.53
N ALA A 876 -15.03 -43.75 -20.48
CA ALA A 876 -14.42 -42.49 -20.93
C ALA A 876 -15.47 -41.50 -21.42
N LEU A 877 -16.39 -41.95 -22.29
CA LEU A 877 -17.47 -41.12 -22.81
C LEU A 877 -18.35 -40.56 -21.69
N SER A 878 -18.77 -41.39 -20.73
CA SER A 878 -19.59 -40.93 -19.61
C SER A 878 -18.91 -39.84 -18.77
N LEU A 879 -17.60 -39.97 -18.52
CA LEU A 879 -16.84 -38.97 -17.76
C LEU A 879 -16.63 -37.68 -18.57
N TYR A 880 -16.36 -37.78 -19.87
CA TYR A 880 -16.26 -36.61 -20.73
C TYR A 880 -17.61 -35.88 -20.87
N GLU A 881 -18.73 -36.59 -20.89
CA GLU A 881 -20.07 -35.98 -20.88
C GLU A 881 -20.35 -35.25 -19.56
N GLN A 882 -19.96 -35.81 -18.41
CA GLN A 882 -20.06 -35.13 -17.11
C GLN A 882 -19.22 -33.85 -17.07
N SER A 883 -17.98 -33.92 -17.56
CA SER A 883 -17.11 -32.75 -17.71
C SER A 883 -17.73 -31.67 -18.62
N LEU A 884 -18.29 -32.07 -19.75
CA LEU A 884 -18.95 -31.18 -20.69
C LEU A 884 -20.18 -30.50 -20.07
N GLU A 885 -20.97 -31.23 -19.28
CA GLU A 885 -22.15 -30.67 -18.58
C GLU A 885 -21.74 -29.60 -17.57
N ILE A 886 -20.73 -29.87 -16.75
CA ILE A 886 -20.19 -28.91 -15.78
C ILE A 886 -19.72 -27.64 -16.48
N GLN A 887 -18.97 -27.78 -17.57
CA GLN A 887 -18.47 -26.63 -18.32
C GLN A 887 -19.59 -25.84 -19.00
N LYS A 888 -20.67 -26.47 -19.49
CA LYS A 888 -21.84 -25.76 -20.02
C LYS A 888 -22.55 -24.90 -18.99
N ILE A 889 -22.53 -25.32 -17.72
CA ILE A 889 -23.14 -24.60 -16.60
C ILE A 889 -22.23 -23.45 -16.15
N ALA A 890 -20.94 -23.72 -15.97
CA ALA A 890 -19.99 -22.80 -15.37
C ALA A 890 -19.42 -21.75 -16.35
N LEU A 891 -19.37 -22.07 -17.65
CA LEU A 891 -18.74 -21.23 -18.67
C LEU A 891 -19.75 -20.69 -19.67
N ARG A 892 -19.34 -19.63 -20.38
CA ARG A 892 -20.10 -19.14 -21.53
C ARG A 892 -20.01 -20.11 -22.72
N PRO A 893 -21.00 -20.11 -23.63
CA PRO A 893 -21.06 -21.06 -24.75
C PRO A 893 -19.89 -21.01 -25.73
N ASN A 894 -19.09 -19.93 -25.73
CA ASN A 894 -17.95 -19.72 -26.60
C ASN A 894 -16.59 -19.95 -25.91
N HIS A 895 -16.57 -20.47 -24.67
CA HIS A 895 -15.33 -20.62 -23.92
C HIS A 895 -14.41 -21.72 -24.52
N PRO A 896 -13.08 -21.50 -24.63
CA PRO A 896 -12.13 -22.48 -25.17
C PRO A 896 -12.17 -23.86 -24.50
N ASN A 897 -12.20 -23.93 -23.16
CA ASN A 897 -12.37 -25.19 -22.42
C ASN A 897 -13.59 -26.02 -22.88
N LEU A 898 -14.73 -25.37 -23.19
CA LEU A 898 -15.91 -26.08 -23.69
C LEU A 898 -15.62 -26.77 -25.02
N ALA A 899 -14.85 -26.12 -25.90
CA ALA A 899 -14.37 -26.71 -27.15
C ALA A 899 -13.45 -27.90 -26.90
N THR A 900 -12.58 -27.83 -25.89
CA THR A 900 -11.70 -28.94 -25.49
C THR A 900 -12.51 -30.16 -25.04
N SER A 901 -13.59 -29.96 -24.28
CA SER A 901 -14.49 -31.06 -23.87
C SER A 901 -15.21 -31.70 -25.06
N TYR A 902 -15.69 -30.90 -26.02
CA TYR A 902 -16.23 -31.44 -27.29
C TYR A 902 -15.18 -32.20 -28.10
N ASN A 903 -13.92 -31.75 -28.08
CA ASN A 903 -12.80 -32.45 -28.70
C ASN A 903 -12.60 -33.83 -28.04
N ASN A 904 -12.57 -33.90 -26.71
CA ASN A 904 -12.38 -35.16 -25.99
C ASN A 904 -13.50 -36.17 -26.29
N VAL A 905 -14.76 -35.71 -26.30
CA VAL A 905 -15.91 -36.53 -26.71
C VAL A 905 -15.76 -37.01 -28.16
N GLY A 906 -15.33 -36.14 -29.07
CA GLY A 906 -15.09 -36.47 -30.47
C GLY A 906 -14.01 -37.55 -30.65
N VAL A 907 -12.91 -37.48 -29.89
CA VAL A 907 -11.83 -38.48 -29.89
C VAL A 907 -12.35 -39.85 -29.48
N VAL A 908 -13.16 -39.93 -28.42
CA VAL A 908 -13.73 -41.22 -27.99
C VAL A 908 -14.68 -41.79 -29.03
N TYR A 909 -15.55 -40.97 -29.63
CA TYR A 909 -16.41 -41.46 -30.72
C TYR A 909 -15.61 -41.97 -31.92
N ASP A 910 -14.50 -41.31 -32.28
CA ASP A 910 -13.63 -41.79 -33.36
C ASP A 910 -12.99 -43.14 -33.01
N ASN A 911 -12.50 -43.29 -31.77
CA ASN A 911 -11.95 -44.55 -31.26
C ASN A 911 -12.98 -45.69 -31.20
N MET A 912 -14.26 -45.36 -30.96
CA MET A 912 -15.39 -46.30 -31.04
C MET A 912 -15.79 -46.65 -32.49
N GLY A 913 -15.27 -45.94 -33.50
CA GLY A 913 -15.64 -46.09 -34.92
C GLY A 913 -16.91 -45.32 -35.32
N GLU A 914 -17.44 -44.48 -34.45
CA GLU A 914 -18.62 -43.62 -34.66
C GLU A 914 -18.22 -42.30 -35.32
N HIS A 915 -17.56 -42.39 -36.48
CA HIS A 915 -16.90 -41.26 -37.16
C HIS A 915 -17.82 -40.07 -37.47
N SER A 916 -19.12 -40.29 -37.70
CA SER A 916 -20.09 -39.20 -37.92
C SER A 916 -20.34 -38.36 -36.66
N LYS A 917 -20.45 -39.00 -35.49
CA LYS A 917 -20.59 -38.31 -34.19
C LYS A 917 -19.29 -37.62 -33.79
N ALA A 918 -18.14 -38.25 -34.12
CA ALA A 918 -16.83 -37.64 -33.94
C ALA A 918 -16.70 -36.33 -34.73
N LEU A 919 -17.02 -36.35 -36.03
CA LEU A 919 -17.02 -35.15 -36.88
C LEU A 919 -17.93 -34.06 -36.32
N SER A 920 -19.17 -34.39 -35.96
CA SER A 920 -20.10 -33.40 -35.38
C SER A 920 -19.54 -32.76 -34.11
N SER A 921 -18.91 -33.54 -33.24
CA SER A 921 -18.29 -33.03 -32.00
C SER A 921 -17.10 -32.14 -32.29
N PHE A 922 -16.24 -32.53 -33.23
CA PHE A 922 -15.08 -31.72 -33.65
C PHE A 922 -15.47 -30.44 -34.39
N GLU A 923 -16.51 -30.47 -35.22
CA GLU A 923 -17.07 -29.28 -35.86
C GLU A 923 -17.62 -28.30 -34.82
N ARG A 924 -18.33 -28.82 -33.81
CA ARG A 924 -18.82 -27.99 -32.71
C ARG A 924 -17.68 -27.36 -31.89
N SER A 925 -16.65 -28.13 -31.59
CA SER A 925 -15.42 -27.63 -30.95
C SER A 925 -14.79 -26.50 -31.78
N LEU A 926 -14.67 -26.69 -33.10
CA LEU A 926 -14.11 -25.69 -34.01
C LEU A 926 -14.96 -24.41 -34.09
N GLU A 927 -16.29 -24.53 -34.10
CA GLU A 927 -17.21 -23.37 -34.06
C GLU A 927 -17.02 -22.54 -32.79
N ILE A 928 -16.93 -23.18 -31.63
CA ILE A 928 -16.71 -22.51 -30.34
C ILE A 928 -15.39 -21.77 -30.36
N ARG A 929 -14.30 -22.44 -30.79
CA ARG A 929 -12.97 -21.83 -30.94
C ARG A 929 -12.98 -20.62 -31.87
N LYS A 930 -13.70 -20.68 -33.00
CA LYS A 930 -13.80 -19.56 -33.97
C LYS A 930 -14.41 -18.29 -33.38
N ILE A 931 -15.26 -18.43 -32.38
CA ILE A 931 -15.91 -17.30 -31.70
C ILE A 931 -15.05 -16.78 -30.56
N GLY A 932 -14.41 -17.67 -29.79
CA GLY A 932 -13.70 -17.31 -28.56
C GLY A 932 -12.22 -16.96 -28.71
N LEU A 933 -11.55 -17.41 -29.78
CA LEU A 933 -10.09 -17.30 -29.92
C LEU A 933 -9.68 -16.42 -31.11
N PRO A 934 -8.52 -15.74 -31.03
CA PRO A 934 -8.01 -14.92 -32.13
C PRO A 934 -7.67 -15.77 -33.37
N PRO A 935 -7.79 -15.23 -34.60
CA PRO A 935 -7.45 -15.97 -35.82
C PRO A 935 -6.04 -16.57 -35.73
N ASN A 936 -5.90 -17.82 -36.19
CA ASN A 936 -4.67 -18.61 -36.13
C ASN A 936 -4.19 -19.04 -34.73
N HIS A 937 -5.02 -18.94 -33.68
CA HIS A 937 -4.74 -19.61 -32.41
C HIS A 937 -4.42 -21.12 -32.60
N LEU A 938 -3.48 -21.64 -31.82
CA LEU A 938 -2.98 -23.02 -31.94
C LEU A 938 -4.09 -24.08 -31.87
N ASP A 939 -5.07 -23.88 -30.98
CA ASP A 939 -6.28 -24.70 -30.89
C ASP A 939 -6.99 -24.97 -32.23
N PHE A 940 -6.96 -24.03 -33.19
CA PHE A 940 -7.52 -24.31 -34.52
C PHE A 940 -6.74 -25.41 -35.24
N ALA A 941 -5.41 -25.39 -35.15
CA ALA A 941 -4.56 -26.41 -35.74
C ALA A 941 -4.85 -27.79 -35.14
N GLN A 942 -5.08 -27.86 -33.83
CA GLN A 942 -5.47 -29.10 -33.15
C GLN A 942 -6.84 -29.60 -33.62
N SER A 943 -7.86 -28.73 -33.70
CA SER A 943 -9.19 -29.12 -34.23
C SER A 943 -9.12 -29.63 -35.65
N TYR A 944 -8.35 -28.97 -36.53
CA TYR A 944 -8.17 -29.41 -37.91
C TYR A 944 -7.39 -30.73 -38.01
N ASN A 945 -6.40 -30.97 -37.14
CA ASN A 945 -5.73 -32.26 -37.05
C ASN A 945 -6.70 -33.38 -36.65
N ASN A 946 -7.54 -33.15 -35.64
CA ASN A 946 -8.54 -34.13 -35.21
C ASN A 946 -9.56 -34.45 -36.32
N ILE A 947 -10.10 -33.43 -36.99
CA ILE A 947 -11.00 -33.62 -38.14
C ILE A 947 -10.29 -34.38 -39.27
N GLY A 948 -9.02 -34.05 -39.54
CA GLY A 948 -8.19 -34.75 -40.52
C GLY A 948 -8.01 -36.23 -40.18
N ASN A 949 -7.79 -36.56 -38.91
CA ASN A 949 -7.68 -37.94 -38.43
C ASN A 949 -8.96 -38.74 -38.70
N VAL A 950 -10.13 -38.18 -38.41
CA VAL A 950 -11.41 -38.85 -38.69
C VAL A 950 -11.58 -39.10 -40.19
N TYR A 951 -11.34 -38.11 -41.05
CA TYR A 951 -11.42 -38.30 -42.50
C TYR A 951 -10.41 -39.35 -43.01
N ASN A 952 -9.21 -39.38 -42.44
CA ASN A 952 -8.21 -40.37 -42.77
C ASN A 952 -8.66 -41.79 -42.37
N ASN A 953 -9.29 -41.94 -41.20
CA ASN A 953 -9.86 -43.19 -40.71
C ASN A 953 -11.06 -43.65 -41.57
N MET A 954 -11.87 -42.72 -42.07
CA MET A 954 -12.96 -42.98 -43.03
C MET A 954 -12.47 -43.32 -44.44
N GLY A 955 -11.18 -43.12 -44.75
CA GLY A 955 -10.61 -43.30 -46.10
C GLY A 955 -10.82 -42.11 -47.05
N GLU A 956 -11.33 -40.98 -46.56
CA GLU A 956 -11.51 -39.75 -47.32
C GLU A 956 -10.22 -38.91 -47.35
N TYR A 957 -9.16 -39.48 -47.93
CA TYR A 957 -7.80 -38.94 -47.85
C TYR A 957 -7.64 -37.51 -48.40
N SER A 958 -8.45 -37.11 -49.40
CA SER A 958 -8.41 -35.74 -49.94
C SER A 958 -8.86 -34.70 -48.91
N LYS A 959 -9.94 -34.97 -48.17
CA LYS A 959 -10.43 -34.10 -47.10
C LYS A 959 -9.47 -34.11 -45.92
N ALA A 960 -8.90 -35.27 -45.59
CA ALA A 960 -7.87 -35.39 -44.55
C ALA A 960 -6.66 -34.49 -44.84
N LEU A 961 -6.09 -34.58 -46.06
CA LEU A 961 -4.98 -33.72 -46.50
C LEU A 961 -5.34 -32.24 -46.48
N SER A 962 -6.57 -31.88 -46.85
CA SER A 962 -7.03 -30.48 -46.76
C SER A 962 -7.09 -29.98 -45.31
N SER A 963 -7.60 -30.78 -44.38
CA SER A 963 -7.67 -30.42 -42.96
C SER A 963 -6.27 -30.32 -42.34
N TYR A 964 -5.40 -31.31 -42.57
CA TYR A 964 -4.01 -31.22 -42.09
C TYR A 964 -3.24 -30.07 -42.73
N GLY A 965 -3.50 -29.74 -44.00
CA GLY A 965 -2.95 -28.58 -44.68
C GLY A 965 -3.29 -27.27 -43.96
N ARG A 966 -4.56 -27.08 -43.59
CA ARG A 966 -4.99 -25.92 -42.79
C ARG A 966 -4.35 -25.90 -41.41
N SER A 967 -4.27 -27.05 -40.73
CA SER A 967 -3.57 -27.15 -39.45
C SER A 967 -2.12 -26.71 -39.55
N LEU A 968 -1.41 -27.17 -40.59
CA LEU A 968 -0.03 -26.82 -40.85
C LEU A 968 0.15 -25.32 -41.18
N GLU A 969 -0.74 -24.73 -41.96
CA GLU A 969 -0.72 -23.30 -42.27
C GLU A 969 -0.85 -22.45 -41.00
N ILE A 970 -1.82 -22.78 -40.15
CA ILE A 970 -2.03 -22.10 -38.87
C ILE A 970 -0.80 -22.26 -37.96
N GLY A 971 -0.31 -23.50 -37.81
CA GLY A 971 0.86 -23.77 -36.99
C GLY A 971 2.09 -22.99 -37.44
N LYS A 972 2.30 -22.81 -38.76
CA LYS A 972 3.46 -22.07 -39.29
C LYS A 972 3.43 -20.59 -38.96
N VAL A 973 2.24 -20.03 -38.76
CA VAL A 973 2.04 -18.62 -38.41
C VAL A 973 2.18 -18.45 -36.89
N ALA A 974 1.60 -19.36 -36.10
CA ALA A 974 1.52 -19.24 -34.66
C ALA A 974 2.78 -19.71 -33.90
N LEU A 975 3.54 -20.65 -34.47
CA LEU A 975 4.60 -21.36 -33.75
C LEU A 975 5.99 -21.12 -34.35
N PRO A 976 7.06 -21.26 -33.54
CA PRO A 976 8.41 -21.33 -34.05
C PRO A 976 8.60 -22.47 -35.07
N PRO A 977 9.52 -22.35 -36.06
CA PRO A 977 9.69 -23.33 -37.14
C PRO A 977 9.97 -24.77 -36.70
N ASN A 978 10.51 -24.96 -35.48
CA ASN A 978 10.85 -26.27 -34.92
C ASN A 978 9.84 -26.73 -33.85
N HIS A 979 8.63 -26.17 -33.78
CA HIS A 979 7.66 -26.59 -32.76
C HIS A 979 7.19 -28.06 -32.95
N PRO A 980 7.06 -28.87 -31.90
CA PRO A 980 6.57 -30.26 -32.00
C PRO A 980 5.21 -30.42 -32.71
N ASP A 981 4.27 -29.50 -32.51
CA ASP A 981 2.96 -29.55 -33.16
C ASP A 981 3.02 -29.36 -34.69
N LEU A 982 3.99 -28.58 -35.20
CA LEU A 982 4.24 -28.50 -36.64
C LEU A 982 4.66 -29.86 -37.19
N ALA A 983 5.53 -30.55 -36.46
CA ALA A 983 5.98 -31.89 -36.80
C ALA A 983 4.82 -32.90 -36.78
N GLN A 984 3.85 -32.73 -35.88
CA GLN A 984 2.66 -33.59 -35.84
C GLN A 984 1.84 -33.44 -37.13
N SER A 985 1.55 -32.21 -37.57
CA SER A 985 0.83 -31.98 -38.82
C SER A 985 1.60 -32.49 -40.03
N TYR A 986 2.92 -32.31 -40.07
CA TYR A 986 3.78 -32.91 -41.10
C TYR A 986 3.74 -34.44 -41.11
N ASN A 987 3.80 -35.06 -39.94
CA ASN A 987 3.76 -36.52 -39.79
C ASN A 987 2.40 -37.08 -40.26
N ASN A 988 1.29 -36.42 -39.89
CA ASN A 988 -0.05 -36.81 -40.33
C ASN A 988 -0.21 -36.71 -41.85
N ILE A 989 0.27 -35.63 -42.48
CA ILE A 989 0.29 -35.48 -43.94
C ILE A 989 1.12 -36.58 -44.60
N GLY A 990 2.33 -36.85 -44.07
CA GLY A 990 3.21 -37.91 -44.56
C GLY A 990 2.55 -39.29 -44.48
N TYR A 991 1.93 -39.59 -43.35
CA TYR A 991 1.18 -40.83 -43.13
C TYR A 991 0.01 -40.98 -44.10
N THR A 992 -0.79 -39.93 -44.34
CA THR A 992 -1.88 -39.99 -45.32
C THR A 992 -1.38 -40.19 -46.74
N TYR A 993 -0.28 -39.52 -47.16
CA TYR A 993 0.31 -39.78 -48.47
C TYR A 993 0.83 -41.20 -48.62
N ASN A 994 1.35 -41.81 -47.55
CA ASN A 994 1.73 -43.22 -47.53
C ASN A 994 0.51 -44.12 -47.79
N LYS A 995 -0.64 -43.85 -47.14
CA LYS A 995 -1.90 -44.59 -47.38
C LYS A 995 -2.45 -44.41 -48.80
N VAL A 996 -2.31 -43.22 -49.39
CA VAL A 996 -2.69 -42.95 -50.79
C VAL A 996 -1.74 -43.61 -51.79
N GLY A 997 -0.51 -43.95 -51.38
CA GLY A 997 0.51 -44.57 -52.23
C GLY A 997 1.43 -43.59 -52.95
N ILE A 998 1.51 -42.33 -52.51
CA ILE A 998 2.40 -41.30 -53.06
C ILE A 998 3.65 -41.20 -52.16
N TYR A 999 4.53 -42.19 -52.27
CA TYR A 999 5.65 -42.39 -51.35
C TYR A 999 6.67 -41.24 -51.32
N ALA A 1000 7.00 -40.64 -52.46
CA ALA A 1000 7.93 -39.50 -52.52
C ALA A 1000 7.47 -38.29 -51.68
N LYS A 1001 6.15 -37.98 -51.69
CA LYS A 1001 5.60 -36.91 -50.83
C LYS A 1001 5.51 -37.36 -49.37
N ALA A 1002 5.16 -38.62 -49.14
CA ALA A 1002 5.13 -39.20 -47.80
C ALA A 1002 6.49 -39.09 -47.11
N LEU A 1003 7.57 -39.43 -47.82
CA LEU A 1003 8.95 -39.36 -47.34
C LEU A 1003 9.35 -37.91 -47.05
N SER A 1004 9.12 -36.99 -47.99
CA SER A 1004 9.46 -35.56 -47.84
C SER A 1004 8.80 -34.93 -46.60
N PHE A 1005 7.52 -35.21 -46.35
CA PHE A 1005 6.84 -34.70 -45.16
C PHE A 1005 7.23 -35.43 -43.87
N GLY A 1006 7.45 -36.75 -43.95
CA GLY A 1006 7.97 -37.54 -42.83
C GLY A 1006 9.34 -37.05 -42.36
N GLU A 1007 10.29 -36.80 -43.28
CA GLU A 1007 11.62 -36.30 -42.95
C GLU A 1007 11.59 -34.92 -42.29
N LYS A 1008 10.69 -34.04 -42.72
CA LYS A 1008 10.48 -32.73 -42.07
C LYS A 1008 10.02 -32.90 -40.63
N ALA A 1009 9.03 -33.75 -40.38
CA ALA A 1009 8.55 -34.06 -39.03
C ALA A 1009 9.68 -34.63 -38.15
N LEU A 1010 10.43 -35.61 -38.69
CA LEU A 1010 11.53 -36.25 -37.97
C LEU A 1010 12.64 -35.26 -37.60
N ASN A 1011 13.01 -34.37 -38.52
CA ASN A 1011 14.07 -33.38 -38.27
C ASN A 1011 13.68 -32.41 -37.15
N ILE A 1012 12.42 -32.00 -37.10
CA ILE A 1012 11.91 -31.16 -36.02
C ILE A 1012 11.93 -31.93 -34.69
N TYR A 1013 11.33 -33.13 -34.63
CA TYR A 1013 11.31 -33.93 -33.42
C TYR A 1013 12.70 -34.25 -32.87
N LYS A 1014 13.68 -34.53 -33.73
CA LYS A 1014 15.09 -34.75 -33.32
C LYS A 1014 15.73 -33.56 -32.62
N LYS A 1015 15.29 -32.33 -32.93
CA LYS A 1015 15.87 -31.10 -32.37
C LYS A 1015 15.23 -30.69 -31.06
N THR A 1016 13.94 -31.00 -30.88
CA THR A 1016 13.15 -30.50 -29.74
C THR A 1016 12.84 -31.55 -28.69
N LEU A 1017 12.76 -32.82 -29.08
CA LEU A 1017 12.41 -33.91 -28.19
C LEU A 1017 13.63 -34.82 -27.97
N PRO A 1018 13.82 -35.38 -26.77
CA PRO A 1018 14.86 -36.37 -26.53
C PRO A 1018 14.61 -37.67 -27.29
N SER A 1019 15.67 -38.47 -27.40
CA SER A 1019 15.73 -39.66 -28.26
C SER A 1019 14.70 -40.75 -27.93
N ASN A 1020 14.13 -40.74 -26.73
CA ASN A 1020 13.17 -41.71 -26.21
C ASN A 1020 11.69 -41.28 -26.34
N HIS A 1021 11.40 -40.10 -26.92
CA HIS A 1021 10.04 -39.59 -26.99
C HIS A 1021 9.15 -40.39 -27.96
N SER A 1022 7.90 -40.67 -27.59
CA SER A 1022 6.95 -41.48 -28.36
C SER A 1022 6.67 -40.92 -29.76
N SER A 1023 6.44 -39.60 -29.89
CA SER A 1023 6.29 -38.91 -31.18
C SER A 1023 7.50 -39.09 -32.12
N LEU A 1024 8.71 -39.10 -31.57
CA LEU A 1024 9.94 -39.33 -32.33
C LEU A 1024 9.99 -40.79 -32.82
N ALA A 1025 9.67 -41.76 -31.97
CA ALA A 1025 9.56 -43.17 -32.35
C ALA A 1025 8.49 -43.40 -33.44
N ASN A 1026 7.33 -42.76 -33.32
CA ASN A 1026 6.27 -42.83 -34.33
C ASN A 1026 6.71 -42.26 -35.68
N ALA A 1027 7.44 -41.14 -35.68
CA ALA A 1027 8.00 -40.57 -36.91
C ALA A 1027 9.01 -41.53 -37.57
N TYR A 1028 9.89 -42.18 -36.78
CA TYR A 1028 10.80 -43.21 -37.29
C TYR A 1028 10.05 -44.40 -37.88
N ASN A 1029 9.02 -44.90 -37.20
CA ASN A 1029 8.21 -46.03 -37.66
C ASN A 1029 7.49 -45.70 -38.98
N ASN A 1030 6.91 -44.51 -39.09
CA ASN A 1030 6.25 -44.04 -40.31
C ASN A 1030 7.23 -43.98 -41.49
N ILE A 1031 8.43 -43.42 -41.28
CA ILE A 1031 9.46 -43.35 -42.31
C ILE A 1031 9.98 -44.74 -42.69
N ALA A 1032 10.19 -45.63 -41.71
CA ALA A 1032 10.60 -47.00 -41.96
C ALA A 1032 9.56 -47.78 -42.78
N GLU A 1033 8.26 -47.60 -42.50
CA GLU A 1033 7.18 -48.19 -43.28
C GLU A 1033 7.19 -47.68 -44.74
N ILE A 1034 7.40 -46.38 -44.95
CA ILE A 1034 7.50 -45.78 -46.29
C ILE A 1034 8.68 -46.38 -47.07
N TYR A 1035 9.87 -46.45 -46.45
CA TYR A 1035 11.07 -47.04 -47.08
C TYR A 1035 10.88 -48.53 -47.42
N ALA A 1036 10.25 -49.31 -46.54
CA ALA A 1036 9.95 -50.72 -46.80
C ALA A 1036 8.99 -50.89 -48.00
N LEU A 1037 7.98 -50.04 -48.11
CA LEU A 1037 7.00 -50.08 -49.21
C LEU A 1037 7.59 -49.64 -50.55
N GLU A 1038 8.41 -48.59 -50.54
CA GLU A 1038 9.03 -48.00 -51.73
C GLU A 1038 10.18 -48.86 -52.29
N ASN A 1039 11.07 -49.37 -51.44
CA ASN A 1039 12.29 -50.05 -51.87
C ASN A 1039 12.22 -51.59 -51.91
N PHE A 1040 11.32 -52.22 -51.15
CA PHE A 1040 11.24 -53.69 -51.10
C PHE A 1040 9.96 -54.24 -51.72
N ILE A 1041 8.80 -53.64 -51.44
CA ILE A 1041 7.51 -54.25 -51.82
C ILE A 1041 7.09 -53.86 -53.25
N GLN A 1042 7.20 -52.58 -53.63
CA GLN A 1042 6.82 -52.12 -54.98
C GLN A 1042 7.69 -52.67 -56.11
N PRO A 1043 9.03 -52.77 -56.00
CA PRO A 1043 9.87 -53.36 -57.05
C PRO A 1043 9.57 -54.86 -57.25
N VAL A 1044 9.29 -55.59 -56.17
CA VAL A 1044 8.89 -57.01 -56.21
C VAL A 1044 7.51 -57.19 -56.82
N ILE A 1045 6.54 -56.31 -56.52
CA ILE A 1045 5.22 -56.34 -57.15
C ILE A 1045 5.31 -55.94 -58.64
N ARG A 1046 6.11 -54.94 -59.00
CA ARG A 1046 6.36 -54.55 -60.39
C ARG A 1046 7.06 -55.66 -61.18
N SER A 1047 8.08 -56.31 -60.63
CA SER A 1047 8.75 -57.44 -61.29
C SER A 1047 7.77 -58.62 -61.45
N SER A 1048 6.95 -58.90 -60.43
CA SER A 1048 5.93 -59.96 -60.47
C SER A 1048 4.81 -59.66 -61.49
N MET A 1049 4.33 -58.43 -61.58
CA MET A 1049 3.30 -58.02 -62.56
C MET A 1049 3.82 -58.00 -64.00
N VAL A 1050 5.07 -57.59 -64.23
CA VAL A 1050 5.71 -57.67 -65.56
C VAL A 1050 5.85 -59.13 -66.00
N THR A 1051 6.17 -60.04 -65.08
CA THR A 1051 6.26 -61.48 -65.35
C THR A 1051 4.87 -62.12 -65.61
N LEU A 1052 3.84 -61.67 -64.89
CA LEU A 1052 2.44 -62.10 -65.07
C LEU A 1052 1.80 -61.63 -66.38
N HIS A 1053 2.26 -60.50 -66.94
CA HIS A 1053 1.80 -60.01 -68.24
C HIS A 1053 2.41 -60.77 -69.42
N GLN A 1054 3.57 -61.41 -69.23
CA GLN A 1054 4.25 -62.18 -70.28
C GLN A 1054 3.85 -63.67 -70.28
N HIS A 1055 3.43 -64.25 -69.15
CA HIS A 1055 3.02 -65.66 -69.07
C HIS A 1055 1.85 -65.90 -68.07
N PRO A 1056 0.59 -66.00 -68.53
CA PRO A 1056 -0.59 -66.12 -67.65
C PRO A 1056 -0.70 -67.42 -66.83
N TYR A 1057 0.08 -68.46 -67.16
CA TYR A 1057 -0.06 -69.80 -66.58
C TYR A 1057 0.80 -70.06 -65.33
N LEU A 1058 1.60 -69.09 -64.88
CA LEU A 1058 2.48 -69.20 -63.70
C LEU A 1058 1.78 -68.85 -62.36
N LEU A 1059 0.46 -68.63 -62.37
CA LEU A 1059 -0.31 -68.21 -61.19
C LEU A 1059 -0.29 -69.22 -60.03
N SER A 1060 0.00 -70.49 -60.29
CA SER A 1060 0.00 -71.56 -59.27
C SER A 1060 1.32 -71.72 -58.49
N SER A 1061 2.45 -71.25 -59.03
CA SER A 1061 3.78 -71.50 -58.42
C SER A 1061 4.29 -70.34 -57.55
N ILE A 1062 3.84 -69.10 -57.77
CA ILE A 1062 4.21 -67.95 -56.93
C ILE A 1062 3.51 -67.97 -55.56
N PHE A 1063 2.38 -68.69 -55.44
CA PHE A 1063 1.61 -68.79 -54.19
C PHE A 1063 2.29 -69.61 -53.08
N MET A 1064 3.37 -70.36 -53.38
CA MET A 1064 4.03 -71.23 -52.40
C MET A 1064 5.25 -70.62 -51.69
N MET A 1065 5.75 -69.44 -52.08
CA MET A 1065 7.02 -68.90 -51.53
C MET A 1065 6.90 -67.89 -50.36
N TYR A 1066 5.71 -67.36 -50.03
CA TYR A 1066 5.56 -66.39 -48.92
C TYR A 1066 4.26 -66.54 -48.12
N PRO A 1067 4.20 -67.44 -47.12
CA PRO A 1067 2.93 -67.80 -46.47
C PRO A 1067 2.40 -66.79 -45.43
N ASN A 1068 3.25 -66.04 -44.72
CA ASN A 1068 2.80 -65.42 -43.46
C ASN A 1068 2.48 -63.91 -43.49
N TYR A 1069 2.98 -63.14 -44.46
CA TYR A 1069 2.77 -61.67 -44.46
C TYR A 1069 1.68 -61.21 -45.43
N LEU A 1070 1.53 -61.89 -46.58
CA LEU A 1070 0.56 -61.51 -47.62
C LEU A 1070 -0.86 -62.00 -47.33
N TRP A 1071 -1.03 -63.10 -46.61
CA TRP A 1071 -2.35 -63.69 -46.32
C TRP A 1071 -3.17 -62.85 -45.32
N GLN A 1072 -2.53 -62.25 -44.30
CA GLN A 1072 -3.21 -61.39 -43.33
C GLN A 1072 -3.72 -60.07 -43.96
N ARG A 1073 -2.95 -59.45 -44.86
CA ARG A 1073 -3.37 -58.22 -45.56
C ARG A 1073 -4.35 -58.47 -46.70
N ALA A 1074 -4.25 -59.59 -47.42
CA ALA A 1074 -5.23 -59.96 -48.44
C ALA A 1074 -6.62 -60.25 -47.82
N ALA A 1075 -6.68 -60.97 -46.70
CA ALA A 1075 -7.92 -61.25 -45.97
C ALA A 1075 -8.56 -59.98 -45.37
N GLN A 1076 -7.76 -58.98 -44.96
CA GLN A 1076 -8.25 -57.69 -44.47
C GLN A 1076 -8.83 -56.81 -45.60
N ARG A 1077 -8.16 -56.78 -46.76
CA ARG A 1077 -8.62 -56.04 -47.95
C ARG A 1077 -9.91 -56.63 -48.52
N GLU A 1078 -10.05 -57.94 -48.55
CA GLU A 1078 -11.27 -58.61 -49.00
C GLU A 1078 -12.46 -58.41 -48.04
N ARG A 1079 -12.22 -58.37 -46.72
CA ARG A 1079 -13.24 -58.03 -45.71
C ARG A 1079 -13.70 -56.57 -45.81
N GLN A 1080 -12.81 -55.62 -46.13
CA GLN A 1080 -13.18 -54.21 -46.35
C GLN A 1080 -13.91 -53.99 -47.68
N LEU A 1081 -13.50 -54.68 -48.76
CA LEU A 1081 -14.19 -54.61 -50.06
C LEU A 1081 -15.59 -55.24 -50.03
N LYS A 1082 -15.80 -56.34 -49.30
CA LYS A 1082 -17.14 -56.93 -49.09
C LYS A 1082 -18.05 -56.04 -48.23
N ARG A 1083 -17.53 -55.36 -47.20
CA ARG A 1083 -18.33 -54.41 -46.38
C ARG A 1083 -18.73 -53.13 -47.13
N SER A 1084 -17.89 -52.63 -48.05
CA SER A 1084 -18.22 -51.43 -48.85
C SER A 1084 -19.24 -51.70 -49.98
N LYS A 1085 -19.21 -52.90 -50.60
CA LYS A 1085 -20.18 -53.28 -51.63
C LYS A 1085 -21.56 -53.66 -51.06
N LEU A 1086 -21.63 -54.24 -49.87
CA LEU A 1086 -22.91 -54.55 -49.21
C LEU A 1086 -23.66 -53.30 -48.71
N ARG A 1087 -22.95 -52.22 -48.32
CA ARG A 1087 -23.59 -50.95 -47.94
C ARG A 1087 -24.14 -50.14 -49.11
N LYS A 1088 -23.65 -50.36 -50.34
CA LYS A 1088 -24.09 -49.61 -51.53
C LYS A 1088 -25.32 -50.22 -52.22
N ILE A 1089 -25.74 -51.42 -51.83
CA ILE A 1089 -26.96 -52.08 -52.36
C ILE A 1089 -28.18 -51.85 -51.45
N TYR A 1090 -27.98 -51.38 -50.21
CA TYR A 1090 -29.06 -51.21 -49.23
C TYR A 1090 -29.75 -49.82 -49.21
N TYR A 1091 -29.32 -48.86 -50.05
CA TYR A 1091 -29.82 -47.48 -50.01
C TYR A 1091 -30.60 -47.00 -51.26
N GLU A 1092 -30.81 -47.84 -52.28
CA GLU A 1092 -31.56 -47.47 -53.51
C GLU A 1092 -32.71 -48.43 -53.86
N GLY A 1093 -33.36 -49.03 -52.86
CA GLY A 1093 -34.41 -50.03 -53.12
C GLY A 1093 -35.58 -50.03 -52.14
N CYS A 1094 -36.20 -48.87 -51.86
CA CYS A 1094 -37.50 -48.83 -51.18
C CYS A 1094 -38.46 -47.83 -51.86
N ARG A 1095 -39.35 -48.35 -52.71
CA ARG A 1095 -40.68 -47.78 -52.99
C ARG A 1095 -41.68 -48.89 -53.30
N TRP A 1096 -42.72 -48.96 -52.45
CA TRP A 1096 -44.08 -49.52 -52.64
C TRP A 1096 -44.12 -51.07 -52.77
N GLU A 1097 -44.96 -51.85 -52.08
CA GLU A 1097 -46.38 -51.74 -51.74
C GLU A 1097 -46.78 -52.67 -50.57
N MET A 1098 -47.78 -52.22 -49.80
CA MET A 1098 -48.90 -52.90 -49.11
C MET A 1098 -48.77 -54.22 -48.28
N CYS A 1099 -49.44 -54.13 -47.11
CA CYS A 1099 -50.23 -55.15 -46.39
C CYS A 1099 -49.61 -56.06 -45.31
N THR A 1100 -49.86 -55.67 -44.05
CA THR A 1100 -50.51 -56.42 -42.95
C THR A 1100 -50.33 -57.95 -42.83
N ILE A 1101 -49.79 -58.42 -41.69
CA ILE A 1101 -50.46 -59.30 -40.68
C ILE A 1101 -49.45 -59.85 -39.63
N CYS A 1102 -49.79 -59.57 -38.36
CA CYS A 1102 -49.66 -60.31 -37.09
C CYS A 1102 -48.40 -61.11 -36.63
N GLN A 1103 -48.07 -60.79 -35.37
CA GLN A 1103 -47.97 -61.67 -34.18
C GLN A 1103 -46.67 -62.42 -33.82
N GLN A 1104 -46.20 -62.01 -32.63
CA GLN A 1104 -45.88 -62.82 -31.45
C GLN A 1104 -44.47 -63.43 -31.24
N GLU A 1105 -43.96 -63.05 -30.07
CA GLU A 1105 -43.31 -63.88 -29.03
C GLU A 1105 -41.77 -63.99 -28.97
N PHE A 1106 -41.23 -63.19 -28.03
CA PHE A 1106 -40.63 -63.63 -26.76
C PHE A 1106 -39.60 -64.78 -26.72
N HIS A 1107 -38.50 -64.46 -26.00
CA HIS A 1107 -37.62 -65.32 -25.19
C HIS A 1107 -36.80 -66.43 -25.88
N TYR A 1108 -35.49 -66.21 -26.02
CA TYR A 1108 -34.48 -66.54 -24.99
C TYR A 1108 -33.15 -65.84 -25.28
#